data_AF-A0A4P7HBJ3-F1
#
_entry.id   AF-A0A4P7HBJ3-F1
#
_cell.length_a   1.000
_cell.length_b   1.000
_cell.length_c   1.000
_cell.angle_alpha   90.00
_cell.angle_beta   90.00
_cell.angle_gamma   90.00
#
_symmetry.space_group_name_H-M   'P 1'
#
loop_
_entity.id
_entity.type
_entity.pdbx_description
1 polymer ?
#
loop_
_entity_poly.entity_id
_entity_poly.type
_entity_poly.pdbx_seq_one_letter_code
_entity_poly.pdbx_strand_id
1 'polypeptide(L)'
;MSTVAESSIFASPESTPDPGGWPTREDVFAEDVGDTESSESFTYEAAYGQEDGDLEAENEVVYFEDAADRAAEDADFEAAGDEYAGYEAADYEDAEPEAVDSEYGGYEASGYETTDPEAGSEYTGYEDSGYEDAEPEAASYGYEAAEYEDADPGASGYEIADSEAAGYESAGYEVGGYAAADYAEADYENADYENADYGEADYEDADYEDAPPTPVTPGRLIVKRHPLLRAHAGTPPDLLVEWNGMVEPSVVDVVVHLHGYAGQGAAMNIVKHKKPISGLDFTDPAKPSVTGRTTPTLLILPRGHHQPKGNPARYTFPALTKPGALQRLIDDALARFGAATGTTVRRNRLILTAHSGGGAALMAILGHTDPDEVHSFDALYNDPQALIAWARKRMAAGTGVLRVLYRPGEGTARASERVAAAVRGAASPNFRVERTRVPHNDIPRRFGWQLLADASADLRGGVLAGESSDELWTPQEGDGEYWGETAWEAEDYLGESSSHECGCRGKESESSEAPCPAKPSRRSLGKCRPAQDDCKPEAPWSEMQKRFRKRCSLTTHRLDPKSAIDCACAFGDPRDVAIFSMARVVAAGPLAARLFAHFLGASGTEVTIDVADMIKRSAGVREKIRKSMARGGSSGVTRIEQSEYRDSELQFAYGAIDCVQWRVLPPVAKDWRKKPGTRIEISMLDYYEFHPARPGVSQCAHAACVELVARGQAKNFWTSGSAVVTLADLGARAPAPAPARPKQRRTVVYQNTY
;
A
#
# COMPACT_ATOMS: atom_id res chain seq x y z
N MET A 1 56.94 -63.86 22.65
CA MET A 1 55.82 -62.95 22.95
C MET A 1 55.66 -62.96 24.45
N SER A 2 55.91 -61.83 25.12
CA SER A 2 56.23 -61.79 26.55
C SER A 2 55.05 -61.40 27.45
N THR A 3 55.15 -61.86 28.70
CA THR A 3 54.48 -61.40 29.92
C THR A 3 54.87 -59.92 30.26
N VAL A 4 54.30 -59.19 31.24
CA VAL A 4 54.15 -59.43 32.70
C VAL A 4 53.01 -58.57 33.30
N ALA A 5 52.59 -58.89 34.53
CA ALA A 5 51.66 -58.15 35.41
C ALA A 5 52.26 -56.79 35.92
N GLU A 6 51.64 -55.95 36.77
CA GLU A 6 51.20 -56.18 38.17
C GLU A 6 50.15 -55.16 38.68
N SER A 7 49.70 -55.35 39.93
CA SER A 7 48.66 -54.61 40.66
C SER A 7 49.11 -54.18 42.06
N SER A 8 48.65 -53.03 42.61
CA SER A 8 48.19 -52.90 44.02
C SER A 8 47.69 -51.48 44.40
N ILE A 9 46.49 -51.30 45.01
CA ILE A 9 46.16 -51.08 46.46
C ILE A 9 46.87 -49.84 47.06
N PHE A 10 46.24 -48.75 47.53
CA PHE A 10 45.38 -48.47 48.72
C PHE A 10 44.72 -47.06 48.53
N ALA A 11 43.70 -46.55 49.25
CA ALA A 11 42.55 -47.09 50.02
C ALA A 11 41.59 -45.92 50.43
N SER A 12 40.42 -46.21 51.05
CA SER A 12 39.47 -45.27 51.69
C SER A 12 39.55 -45.38 53.25
N PRO A 13 38.77 -44.71 54.14
CA PRO A 13 37.37 -44.20 54.06
C PRO A 13 37.19 -42.74 54.65
N GLU A 14 36.03 -42.15 54.99
CA GLU A 14 34.70 -42.67 55.35
C GLU A 14 33.55 -41.60 55.22
N SER A 15 32.40 -42.04 54.68
CA SER A 15 30.98 -41.74 55.07
C SER A 15 30.52 -40.30 55.41
N THR A 16 29.66 -39.63 54.63
CA THR A 16 28.15 -39.71 54.57
C THR A 16 27.39 -39.29 55.86
N PRO A 17 26.12 -38.80 55.83
CA PRO A 17 25.15 -38.83 54.72
C PRO A 17 24.36 -37.53 54.42
N ASP A 18 23.64 -37.57 53.29
CA ASP A 18 22.48 -36.73 52.92
C ASP A 18 21.30 -36.97 53.92
N PRO A 19 20.43 -35.97 54.20
CA PRO A 19 19.14 -35.97 53.47
C PRO A 19 18.48 -34.59 53.27
N GLY A 20 18.24 -34.24 52.00
CA GLY A 20 16.90 -33.95 51.46
C GLY A 20 16.10 -32.69 51.86
N GLY A 21 15.25 -32.25 50.92
CA GLY A 21 14.07 -31.41 51.19
C GLY A 21 14.28 -29.89 51.10
N TRP A 22 13.80 -29.28 50.02
CA TRP A 22 13.63 -27.82 49.91
C TRP A 22 12.16 -27.43 49.98
N PRO A 23 11.74 -26.67 51.02
CA PRO A 23 10.50 -25.92 51.02
C PRO A 23 10.72 -24.40 50.99
N THR A 24 9.85 -23.74 50.22
CA THR A 24 9.33 -22.35 50.34
C THR A 24 9.77 -21.45 51.50
N ARG A 25 9.98 -20.15 51.23
CA ARG A 25 9.07 -19.01 51.59
C ARG A 25 9.79 -17.69 51.98
N GLU A 26 9.04 -16.61 51.75
CA GLU A 26 9.13 -15.16 52.06
C GLU A 26 9.85 -14.67 53.34
N ASP A 27 10.45 -13.47 53.21
CA ASP A 27 10.45 -12.29 54.11
C ASP A 27 11.26 -12.17 55.45
N VAL A 28 11.53 -10.88 55.74
CA VAL A 28 11.76 -10.18 57.04
C VAL A 28 13.19 -9.73 57.40
N PHE A 29 13.26 -8.53 58.02
CA PHE A 29 14.40 -7.72 58.55
C PHE A 29 15.16 -6.87 57.51
N ALA A 30 15.18 -5.53 57.52
CA ALA A 30 14.90 -4.46 58.50
C ALA A 30 16.00 -4.15 59.55
N GLU A 31 16.28 -2.84 59.71
CA GLU A 31 17.14 -2.19 60.72
C GLU A 31 18.68 -2.39 60.57
N ASP A 32 19.58 -1.42 60.76
CA ASP A 32 19.49 0.05 61.02
C ASP A 32 20.89 0.71 60.76
N VAL A 33 21.02 2.02 61.04
CA VAL A 33 22.23 2.85 61.32
C VAL A 33 22.81 3.71 60.18
N GLY A 34 22.42 5.00 60.20
CA GLY A 34 23.40 6.09 60.39
C GLY A 34 23.64 7.10 59.26
N ASP A 35 23.04 8.30 59.38
CA ASP A 35 23.63 9.66 59.29
C ASP A 35 24.72 9.97 58.21
N THR A 36 24.73 11.11 57.49
CA THR A 36 24.18 12.45 57.78
C THR A 36 24.21 13.35 56.52
N GLU A 37 23.45 14.46 56.53
CA GLU A 37 23.62 15.69 55.70
C GLU A 37 23.41 15.59 54.16
N SER A 38 22.78 16.54 53.46
CA SER A 38 22.15 17.82 53.85
C SER A 38 21.00 18.24 52.90
N SER A 39 20.21 19.21 53.36
CA SER A 39 19.16 19.96 52.64
C SER A 39 19.69 20.72 51.41
N GLU A 40 18.91 21.18 50.43
CA GLU A 40 17.67 21.96 50.55
C GLU A 40 16.68 21.79 49.39
N SER A 41 15.39 21.84 49.72
CA SER A 41 14.27 22.05 48.80
C SER A 41 13.82 23.51 48.83
N PHE A 42 13.55 24.13 47.68
CA PHE A 42 12.74 25.35 47.64
C PHE A 42 11.76 25.38 46.47
N THR A 43 10.49 25.55 46.81
CA THR A 43 9.37 25.82 45.90
C THR A 43 9.29 27.31 45.58
N TYR A 44 8.74 27.68 44.42
CA TYR A 44 8.18 29.03 44.23
C TYR A 44 6.91 29.03 43.39
N GLU A 45 5.88 29.70 43.89
CA GLU A 45 4.65 30.03 43.16
C GLU A 45 4.78 31.36 42.39
N ALA A 46 3.98 31.46 41.32
CA ALA A 46 3.33 32.66 40.79
C ALA A 46 4.01 34.05 40.86
N ALA A 47 4.18 34.64 39.68
CA ALA A 47 4.01 36.09 39.49
C ALA A 47 3.29 36.37 38.16
N TYR A 48 2.21 37.15 38.22
CA TYR A 48 1.57 37.75 37.04
C TYR A 48 2.45 38.89 36.51
N GLY A 49 2.58 39.00 35.18
CA GLY A 49 3.19 40.13 34.50
C GLY A 49 2.32 40.53 33.31
N GLN A 50 1.64 41.67 33.45
CA GLN A 50 0.80 42.29 32.43
C GLN A 50 1.53 43.54 31.93
N GLU A 51 1.94 43.57 30.67
CA GLU A 51 2.32 44.81 29.99
C GLU A 51 1.67 44.86 28.61
N ASP A 52 1.01 45.99 28.34
CA ASP A 52 0.31 46.28 27.10
C ASP A 52 1.31 46.73 26.02
N GLY A 53 1.00 46.48 24.75
CA GLY A 53 1.92 46.71 23.63
C GLY A 53 1.22 46.88 22.31
N ASP A 54 0.43 47.96 22.18
CA ASP A 54 -0.17 48.36 20.92
C ASP A 54 0.92 48.69 19.87
N LEU A 55 0.95 47.95 18.77
CA LEU A 55 1.57 48.37 17.52
C LEU A 55 0.65 48.01 16.36
N GLU A 56 -0.14 48.99 15.93
CA GLU A 56 -0.72 48.98 14.60
C GLU A 56 0.41 49.04 13.57
N ALA A 57 0.43 48.10 12.64
CA ALA A 57 1.24 48.15 11.44
C ALA A 57 0.37 47.70 10.27
N GLU A 58 -0.21 48.67 9.58
CA GLU A 58 -0.80 48.46 8.26
C GLU A 58 0.25 47.82 7.35
N ASN A 59 -0.12 46.79 6.60
CA ASN A 59 0.68 46.38 5.44
C ASN A 59 -0.23 46.03 4.26
N GLU A 60 -0.46 47.11 3.52
CA GLU A 60 -1.00 47.26 2.18
C GLU A 60 -0.94 46.01 1.29
N VAL A 61 -2.09 45.68 0.68
CA VAL A 61 -2.21 44.62 -0.32
C VAL A 61 -1.71 45.14 -1.67
N VAL A 62 -0.43 44.92 -1.97
CA VAL A 62 0.12 45.21 -3.30
C VAL A 62 -0.18 44.06 -4.25
N TYR A 63 -1.07 44.32 -5.21
CA TYR A 63 -1.23 43.48 -6.39
C TYR A 63 0.01 43.59 -7.28
N PHE A 64 0.66 42.47 -7.57
CA PHE A 64 1.51 42.33 -8.74
C PHE A 64 0.80 41.43 -9.75
N GLU A 65 0.06 42.08 -10.65
CA GLU A 65 -0.09 41.54 -12.00
C GLU A 65 1.28 41.68 -12.68
N ASP A 66 1.84 40.60 -13.22
CA ASP A 66 2.77 40.78 -14.33
C ASP A 66 2.81 39.57 -15.27
N ALA A 67 2.81 39.89 -16.55
CA ALA A 67 2.54 39.01 -17.67
C ALA A 67 3.68 38.02 -17.98
N ALA A 68 3.30 36.81 -18.41
CA ALA A 68 4.19 35.90 -19.13
C ALA A 68 3.45 35.09 -20.21
N ASP A 69 2.50 35.71 -20.92
CA ASP A 69 1.88 35.13 -22.13
C ASP A 69 2.54 35.69 -23.40
N ARG A 70 3.27 34.82 -24.11
CA ARG A 70 3.37 34.85 -25.59
C ARG A 70 4.07 33.61 -26.17
N ALA A 71 3.62 33.26 -27.38
CA ALA A 71 4.28 32.42 -28.39
C ALA A 71 4.39 30.91 -28.13
N ALA A 72 3.31 30.20 -28.45
CA ALA A 72 3.39 29.05 -29.35
C ALA A 72 2.33 29.24 -30.45
N GLU A 73 2.73 29.07 -31.71
CA GLU A 73 1.87 29.22 -32.89
C GLU A 73 1.28 27.86 -33.24
N ASP A 74 -0.04 27.69 -33.19
CA ASP A 74 -0.70 26.51 -33.73
C ASP A 74 -1.12 26.80 -35.18
N ALA A 75 -0.63 25.97 -36.10
CA ALA A 75 -0.89 26.08 -37.53
C ALA A 75 -2.23 25.44 -37.92
N ASP A 76 -2.88 26.03 -38.93
CA ASP A 76 -4.08 25.48 -39.56
C ASP A 76 -3.86 24.03 -40.04
N PHE A 77 -4.79 23.13 -39.68
CA PHE A 77 -5.00 21.90 -40.43
C PHE A 77 -6.49 21.56 -40.55
N GLU A 78 -7.07 22.02 -41.66
CA GLU A 78 -8.39 21.61 -42.14
C GLU A 78 -8.41 20.09 -42.44
N ALA A 79 -9.34 19.35 -41.85
CA ALA A 79 -9.62 17.97 -42.24
C ALA A 79 -11.10 17.60 -42.02
N ALA A 80 -11.84 17.59 -43.14
CA ALA A 80 -13.05 16.83 -43.46
C ALA A 80 -13.93 16.31 -42.31
N GLY A 81 -15.19 16.76 -42.30
CA GLY A 81 -16.25 16.11 -41.52
C GLY A 81 -16.84 14.89 -42.24
N ASP A 82 -17.44 13.99 -41.46
CA ASP A 82 -18.35 12.94 -41.93
C ASP A 82 -19.70 13.11 -41.23
N GLU A 83 -20.78 13.12 -42.03
CA GLU A 83 -22.15 13.18 -41.54
C GLU A 83 -22.58 11.83 -40.94
N TYR A 84 -23.24 11.85 -39.78
CA TYR A 84 -24.04 10.70 -39.33
C TYR A 84 -25.49 11.14 -39.10
N ALA A 85 -26.39 10.57 -39.90
CA ALA A 85 -27.79 10.90 -39.90
C ALA A 85 -28.49 10.51 -38.58
N GLY A 86 -29.30 11.44 -38.06
CA GLY A 86 -30.18 11.16 -36.93
C GLY A 86 -31.40 10.34 -37.36
N TYR A 87 -31.77 9.37 -36.53
CA TYR A 87 -33.06 8.70 -36.62
C TYR A 87 -33.99 9.29 -35.55
N GLU A 88 -35.07 9.94 -36.00
CA GLU A 88 -36.11 10.44 -35.10
C GLU A 88 -36.92 9.27 -34.52
N ALA A 89 -37.18 9.30 -33.21
CA ALA A 89 -38.09 8.38 -32.57
C ALA A 89 -39.52 8.94 -32.64
N ALA A 90 -40.44 8.16 -33.21
CA ALA A 90 -41.84 8.57 -33.36
C ALA A 90 -42.58 8.52 -32.02
N ASP A 91 -43.36 9.57 -31.73
CA ASP A 91 -44.26 9.63 -30.58
C ASP A 91 -45.39 8.60 -30.71
N TYR A 92 -45.68 7.90 -29.61
CA TYR A 92 -46.92 7.15 -29.40
C TYR A 92 -47.74 7.88 -28.33
N GLU A 93 -48.91 8.39 -28.71
CA GLU A 93 -49.89 8.92 -27.75
C GLU A 93 -50.73 7.77 -27.17
N ASP A 94 -50.69 7.59 -25.85
CA ASP A 94 -51.61 6.71 -25.13
C ASP A 94 -52.97 7.40 -24.93
N ALA A 95 -54.04 6.77 -25.40
CA ALA A 95 -55.41 7.23 -25.19
C ALA A 95 -56.04 6.56 -23.96
N GLU A 96 -56.47 7.36 -22.98
CA GLU A 96 -57.30 6.89 -21.86
C GLU A 96 -58.75 6.60 -22.32
N PRO A 97 -59.38 5.50 -21.87
CA PRO A 97 -60.83 5.35 -21.87
C PRO A 97 -61.44 5.68 -20.50
N GLU A 98 -62.54 6.43 -20.51
CA GLU A 98 -63.24 6.89 -19.31
C GLU A 98 -63.91 5.75 -18.49
N ALA A 99 -64.08 6.01 -17.20
CA ALA A 99 -64.83 5.13 -16.30
C ALA A 99 -66.35 5.26 -16.51
N VAL A 100 -67.06 4.13 -16.44
CA VAL A 100 -68.53 4.10 -16.41
C VAL A 100 -69.00 3.23 -15.24
N ASP A 101 -69.90 3.76 -14.42
CA ASP A 101 -70.50 3.08 -13.26
C ASP A 101 -71.34 1.85 -13.64
N SER A 102 -71.28 0.80 -12.82
CA SER A 102 -72.30 -0.25 -12.77
C SER A 102 -72.35 -0.96 -11.41
N GLU A 103 -73.07 -0.30 -10.49
CA GLU A 103 -73.99 -0.85 -9.48
C GLU A 103 -73.82 -2.29 -8.96
N TYR A 104 -73.63 -2.41 -7.64
CA TYR A 104 -73.55 -3.67 -6.89
C TYR A 104 -74.93 -4.33 -6.73
N GLY A 105 -75.11 -5.54 -7.26
CA GLY A 105 -76.27 -6.41 -6.99
C GLY A 105 -75.83 -7.75 -6.40
N GLY A 106 -76.03 -7.96 -5.10
CA GLY A 106 -75.58 -9.17 -4.40
C GLY A 106 -76.60 -10.32 -4.41
N TYR A 107 -76.11 -11.56 -4.41
CA TYR A 107 -76.87 -12.77 -4.09
C TYR A 107 -76.01 -13.73 -3.24
N GLU A 108 -76.68 -14.57 -2.46
CA GLU A 108 -76.10 -15.24 -1.29
C GLU A 108 -75.56 -16.67 -1.54
N ALA A 109 -74.65 -17.07 -0.65
CA ALA A 109 -74.56 -18.36 0.02
C ALA A 109 -74.83 -19.69 -0.73
N SER A 110 -73.75 -20.44 -0.98
CA SER A 110 -73.52 -21.85 -0.55
C SER A 110 -72.19 -22.32 -1.19
N GLY A 111 -71.37 -23.19 -0.62
CA GLY A 111 -71.42 -24.00 0.62
C GLY A 111 -70.59 -25.27 0.37
N TYR A 112 -69.93 -25.83 1.40
CA TYR A 112 -69.17 -27.12 1.39
C TYR A 112 -68.05 -27.26 0.32
N GLU A 113 -67.10 -28.19 0.36
CA GLU A 113 -66.37 -28.79 1.49
C GLU A 113 -64.91 -29.08 1.04
N THR A 114 -64.09 -29.60 1.95
CA THR A 114 -62.72 -30.09 1.74
C THR A 114 -62.56 -31.09 0.58
N THR A 115 -61.41 -31.09 -0.11
CA THR A 115 -60.34 -32.11 0.09
C THR A 115 -59.09 -31.84 -0.76
N ASP A 116 -57.93 -32.06 -0.14
CA ASP A 116 -56.63 -32.34 -0.78
C ASP A 116 -56.68 -33.71 -1.50
N PRO A 117 -55.98 -33.90 -2.64
CA PRO A 117 -54.96 -34.96 -2.59
C PRO A 117 -53.67 -34.69 -3.38
N GLU A 118 -52.56 -35.18 -2.83
CA GLU A 118 -51.31 -35.46 -3.56
C GLU A 118 -51.48 -36.60 -4.58
N ALA A 119 -50.96 -36.37 -5.79
CA ALA A 119 -50.32 -37.32 -6.71
C ALA A 119 -49.69 -36.48 -7.84
N GLY A 120 -48.48 -36.72 -8.35
CA GLY A 120 -47.78 -37.98 -8.48
C GLY A 120 -47.70 -38.34 -9.98
N SER A 121 -46.80 -37.71 -10.74
CA SER A 121 -46.60 -38.03 -12.16
C SER A 121 -45.11 -38.00 -12.55
N GLU A 122 -44.51 -39.18 -12.45
CA GLU A 122 -43.31 -39.60 -13.17
C GLU A 122 -43.52 -39.42 -14.68
N TYR A 123 -42.53 -38.86 -15.40
CA TYR A 123 -42.49 -38.97 -16.86
C TYR A 123 -41.06 -39.02 -17.40
N THR A 124 -40.89 -39.88 -18.39
CA THR A 124 -39.66 -40.22 -19.13
C THR A 124 -39.03 -38.98 -19.79
N GLY A 125 -37.71 -38.87 -19.96
CA GLY A 125 -36.84 -39.90 -20.54
C GLY A 125 -36.86 -39.74 -22.06
N TYR A 126 -35.88 -38.99 -22.59
CA TYR A 126 -35.63 -38.85 -24.02
C TYR A 126 -34.18 -39.27 -24.29
N GLU A 127 -34.03 -40.32 -25.09
CA GLU A 127 -32.75 -40.77 -25.62
C GLU A 127 -32.42 -40.07 -26.94
N ASP A 128 -31.11 -39.99 -27.17
CA ASP A 128 -30.43 -40.18 -28.46
C ASP A 128 -30.85 -39.37 -29.71
N SER A 129 -29.89 -38.59 -30.21
CA SER A 129 -29.65 -38.48 -31.65
C SER A 129 -28.15 -38.25 -31.91
N GLY A 130 -27.41 -39.34 -32.04
CA GLY A 130 -26.00 -39.30 -32.45
C GLY A 130 -25.77 -38.65 -33.82
N TYR A 131 -24.59 -38.04 -33.97
CA TYR A 131 -23.99 -37.72 -35.27
C TYR A 131 -22.55 -38.26 -35.23
N GLU A 132 -22.31 -39.32 -35.99
CA GLU A 132 -20.97 -39.82 -36.30
C GLU A 132 -20.42 -39.14 -37.58
N ASP A 133 -19.15 -39.40 -37.85
CA ASP A 133 -18.40 -39.13 -39.08
C ASP A 133 -18.15 -37.67 -39.52
N ALA A 134 -16.91 -37.21 -39.29
CA ALA A 134 -15.89 -37.28 -40.34
C ALA A 134 -14.49 -36.90 -39.81
N GLU A 135 -13.52 -37.83 -39.90
CA GLU A 135 -12.10 -37.48 -39.80
C GLU A 135 -11.60 -36.87 -41.12
N PRO A 136 -10.85 -35.75 -41.10
CA PRO A 136 -10.00 -35.36 -42.21
C PRO A 136 -8.55 -35.82 -41.99
N GLU A 137 -8.03 -36.59 -42.94
CA GLU A 137 -6.64 -37.07 -42.91
C GLU A 137 -5.58 -35.96 -43.04
N ALA A 138 -4.39 -36.31 -42.54
CA ALA A 138 -3.07 -35.73 -42.76
C ALA A 138 -2.91 -34.63 -43.84
N ALA A 139 -2.48 -33.45 -43.39
CA ALA A 139 -1.71 -32.49 -44.19
C ALA A 139 -0.42 -32.12 -43.45
N SER A 140 0.60 -32.96 -43.59
CA SER A 140 1.96 -32.68 -43.09
C SER A 140 2.63 -31.64 -43.99
N TYR A 141 2.71 -30.40 -43.52
CA TYR A 141 3.54 -29.36 -44.15
C TYR A 141 4.92 -29.35 -43.49
N GLY A 142 5.89 -29.98 -44.16
CA GLY A 142 7.30 -29.86 -43.79
C GLY A 142 7.81 -28.46 -44.10
N TYR A 143 8.29 -27.75 -43.08
CA TYR A 143 9.15 -26.59 -43.27
C TYR A 143 10.59 -27.09 -43.34
N GLU A 144 11.18 -27.05 -44.53
CA GLU A 144 12.61 -27.35 -44.70
C GLU A 144 13.46 -26.30 -43.98
N ALA A 145 14.54 -26.77 -43.33
CA ALA A 145 15.49 -25.90 -42.68
C ALA A 145 16.31 -25.16 -43.74
N ALA A 146 16.25 -23.82 -43.73
CA ALA A 146 17.19 -23.00 -44.47
C ALA A 146 18.54 -23.02 -43.76
N GLU A 147 19.46 -23.83 -44.28
CA GLU A 147 20.88 -23.78 -43.92
C GLU A 147 21.43 -22.39 -44.29
N TYR A 148 21.95 -21.66 -43.30
CA TYR A 148 22.75 -20.46 -43.55
C TYR A 148 24.21 -20.88 -43.62
N GLU A 149 24.76 -20.90 -44.84
CA GLU A 149 26.18 -21.15 -45.08
C GLU A 149 27.06 -20.04 -44.47
N ASP A 150 28.24 -20.43 -43.99
CA ASP A 150 29.27 -19.52 -43.51
C ASP A 150 29.76 -18.58 -44.63
N ALA A 151 29.53 -17.28 -44.45
CA ALA A 151 30.10 -16.23 -45.29
C ALA A 151 31.19 -15.48 -44.53
N ASP A 152 32.45 -15.86 -44.77
CA ASP A 152 33.66 -15.12 -44.38
C ASP A 152 33.81 -13.82 -45.21
N PRO A 153 33.98 -12.65 -44.56
CA PRO A 153 34.56 -11.48 -45.19
C PRO A 153 35.83 -11.03 -44.43
N GLY A 154 36.95 -11.68 -44.73
CA GLY A 154 37.96 -11.05 -45.57
C GLY A 154 38.45 -9.69 -45.08
N ALA A 155 39.65 -9.70 -44.48
CA ALA A 155 40.32 -8.49 -44.00
C ALA A 155 40.47 -7.41 -45.09
N SER A 156 39.86 -6.25 -44.85
CA SER A 156 40.17 -4.99 -45.54
C SER A 156 40.72 -4.01 -44.52
N GLY A 157 42.03 -3.76 -44.58
CA GLY A 157 42.66 -2.71 -43.79
C GLY A 157 42.24 -1.35 -44.33
N TYR A 158 41.89 -0.44 -43.42
CA TYR A 158 41.70 0.98 -43.75
C TYR A 158 42.74 1.81 -42.98
N GLU A 159 43.38 2.69 -43.72
CA GLU A 159 44.54 3.46 -43.26
C GLU A 159 44.14 4.53 -42.23
N ILE A 160 45.09 4.85 -41.35
CA ILE A 160 44.99 5.99 -40.44
C ILE A 160 45.12 7.25 -41.28
N ALA A 161 44.01 7.97 -41.46
CA ALA A 161 44.02 9.32 -41.99
C ALA A 161 44.13 10.32 -40.83
N ASP A 162 45.21 11.09 -40.80
CA ASP A 162 45.36 12.24 -39.91
C ASP A 162 44.23 13.25 -40.16
N SER A 163 43.43 13.54 -39.13
CA SER A 163 42.45 14.62 -39.15
C SER A 163 42.92 15.77 -38.26
N GLU A 164 43.32 16.87 -38.90
CA GLU A 164 43.90 18.05 -38.26
C GLU A 164 42.99 18.69 -37.20
N ALA A 165 43.62 19.34 -36.22
CA ALA A 165 42.92 20.03 -35.13
C ALA A 165 42.22 21.30 -35.62
N ALA A 166 40.90 21.23 -35.80
CA ALA A 166 40.06 22.41 -35.94
C ALA A 166 39.92 23.11 -34.58
N GLY A 167 40.55 24.29 -34.44
CA GLY A 167 40.47 25.09 -33.22
C GLY A 167 39.06 25.61 -32.97
N TYR A 168 38.56 25.41 -31.75
CA TYR A 168 37.35 26.07 -31.26
C TYR A 168 37.75 27.21 -30.32
N GLU A 169 37.41 28.44 -30.70
CA GLU A 169 37.54 29.61 -29.84
C GLU A 169 36.55 29.50 -28.67
N SER A 170 37.05 29.54 -27.44
CA SER A 170 36.20 29.67 -26.25
C SER A 170 36.06 31.14 -25.88
N ALA A 171 34.82 31.61 -25.78
CA ALA A 171 34.50 32.99 -25.43
C ALA A 171 35.05 33.36 -24.05
N GLY A 172 35.59 34.57 -23.94
CA GLY A 172 36.15 35.09 -22.69
C GLY A 172 35.08 35.37 -21.64
N TYR A 173 35.38 34.95 -20.40
CA TYR A 173 34.76 35.49 -19.20
C TYR A 173 35.86 36.06 -18.30
N GLU A 174 35.71 37.33 -17.92
CA GLU A 174 36.66 37.99 -17.03
C GLU A 174 36.60 37.38 -15.63
N VAL A 175 37.76 37.00 -15.08
CA VAL A 175 37.91 36.64 -13.67
C VAL A 175 38.72 37.73 -13.00
N GLY A 176 38.12 38.35 -11.98
CA GLY A 176 38.74 39.42 -11.21
C GLY A 176 40.02 38.98 -10.50
N GLY A 177 40.98 39.90 -10.40
CA GLY A 177 42.30 39.61 -9.89
C GLY A 177 42.33 39.30 -8.39
N TYR A 178 43.16 38.33 -8.02
CA TYR A 178 43.65 38.11 -6.67
C TYR A 178 45.18 38.20 -6.71
N ALA A 179 45.77 38.85 -5.71
CA ALA A 179 47.17 39.28 -5.76
C ALA A 179 48.16 38.10 -5.75
N ALA A 180 49.22 38.22 -6.54
CA ALA A 180 50.38 37.35 -6.43
C ALA A 180 51.10 37.62 -5.09
N ALA A 181 51.54 36.55 -4.42
CA ALA A 181 52.54 36.60 -3.36
C ALA A 181 53.85 36.08 -3.95
N ASP A 182 54.92 36.87 -3.81
CA ASP A 182 56.24 36.53 -4.36
C ASP A 182 56.81 35.28 -3.69
N TYR A 183 57.11 34.25 -4.49
CA TYR A 183 58.04 33.20 -4.11
C TYR A 183 59.41 33.54 -4.70
N ALA A 184 60.35 33.92 -3.84
CA ALA A 184 61.75 34.08 -4.22
C ALA A 184 62.38 32.70 -4.46
N GLU A 185 63.13 32.58 -5.56
CA GLU A 185 64.03 31.45 -5.77
C GLU A 185 65.10 31.43 -4.66
N ALA A 186 65.36 30.25 -4.11
CA ALA A 186 66.50 30.00 -3.23
C ALA A 186 67.47 29.08 -3.97
N ASP A 187 68.70 29.57 -4.21
CA ASP A 187 69.76 28.83 -4.88
C ASP A 187 70.11 27.54 -4.12
N TYR A 188 70.08 26.41 -4.81
CA TYR A 188 70.64 25.15 -4.32
C TYR A 188 72.15 25.11 -4.58
N GLU A 189 72.95 25.56 -3.60
CA GLU A 189 74.38 25.23 -3.59
C GLU A 189 74.60 23.76 -3.18
N ASN A 190 75.44 23.09 -3.95
CA ASN A 190 75.70 21.66 -3.86
C ASN A 190 76.75 21.39 -2.77
N ALA A 191 76.33 20.93 -1.59
CA ALA A 191 77.24 20.61 -0.49
C ALA A 191 77.83 19.19 -0.61
N ASP A 192 79.16 19.09 -0.63
CA ASP A 192 79.89 17.83 -0.69
C ASP A 192 79.61 16.94 0.54
N TYR A 193 79.14 15.72 0.30
CA TYR A 193 79.05 14.67 1.32
C TYR A 193 80.38 13.90 1.41
N GLU A 194 81.27 14.30 2.31
CA GLU A 194 82.37 13.44 2.75
C GLU A 194 81.87 12.33 3.70
N ASN A 195 82.54 11.16 3.64
CA ASN A 195 82.24 9.99 4.46
C ASN A 195 82.22 10.30 5.96
N ALA A 196 81.04 10.25 6.57
CA ALA A 196 80.90 10.03 8.01
C ALA A 196 80.80 8.51 8.27
N ASP A 197 81.72 8.02 9.09
CA ASP A 197 81.81 6.61 9.50
C ASP A 197 80.65 6.27 10.45
N TYR A 198 79.60 5.61 9.93
CA TYR A 198 78.45 5.18 10.71
C TYR A 198 78.81 3.93 11.52
N GLY A 199 79.24 4.14 12.76
CA GLY A 199 79.34 3.07 13.75
C GLY A 199 77.97 2.42 13.97
N GLU A 200 77.97 1.09 14.08
CA GLU A 200 76.79 0.26 14.38
C GLU A 200 76.17 0.73 15.71
N ALA A 201 75.09 1.51 15.61
CA ALA A 201 74.15 1.68 16.70
C ALA A 201 73.24 0.45 16.68
N ASP A 202 73.32 -0.37 17.73
CA ASP A 202 72.29 -1.37 18.03
C ASP A 202 70.96 -0.63 18.23
N TYR A 203 70.17 -0.54 17.17
CA TYR A 203 68.76 -0.20 17.26
C TYR A 203 68.09 -1.41 17.92
N GLU A 204 67.98 -1.38 19.25
CA GLU A 204 67.02 -2.24 19.96
C GLU A 204 65.67 -2.08 19.26
N ASP A 205 65.11 -3.20 18.77
CA ASP A 205 63.77 -3.25 18.20
C ASP A 205 62.80 -2.69 19.24
N ALA A 206 62.46 -1.40 19.08
CA ALA A 206 61.41 -0.78 19.85
C ALA A 206 60.12 -1.40 19.33
N ASP A 207 59.65 -2.45 20.02
CA ASP A 207 58.38 -3.12 19.79
C ASP A 207 57.26 -2.08 19.65
N TYR A 208 57.01 -1.67 18.40
CA TYR A 208 55.83 -0.91 18.01
C TYR A 208 54.68 -1.90 18.11
N GLU A 209 54.18 -2.09 19.34
CA GLU A 209 52.90 -2.75 19.56
C GLU A 209 51.83 -1.90 18.86
N ASP A 210 51.48 -2.33 17.65
CA ASP A 210 50.40 -1.76 16.85
C ASP A 210 49.17 -1.62 17.76
N ALA A 211 48.80 -0.38 18.05
CA ALA A 211 47.69 -0.08 18.95
C ALA A 211 46.44 -0.84 18.45
N PRO A 212 45.78 -1.64 19.31
CA PRO A 212 44.77 -2.58 18.86
C PRO A 212 43.63 -1.84 18.13
N PRO A 213 43.20 -2.36 16.98
CA PRO A 213 42.45 -1.57 16.01
C PRO A 213 41.11 -1.11 16.59
N THR A 214 40.84 0.20 16.50
CA THR A 214 39.68 0.80 17.20
C THR A 214 38.36 0.29 16.61
N PRO A 215 37.53 -0.45 17.37
CA PRO A 215 36.28 -1.00 16.87
C PRO A 215 35.13 0.01 17.05
N VAL A 216 34.41 0.28 15.96
CA VAL A 216 33.15 1.03 16.00
C VAL A 216 32.00 0.05 16.18
N THR A 217 31.36 0.10 17.34
CA THR A 217 30.15 -0.68 17.65
C THR A 217 28.98 -0.25 16.75
N PRO A 218 28.14 -1.19 16.24
CA PRO A 218 26.92 -0.84 15.51
C PRO A 218 26.03 0.10 16.32
N GLY A 219 25.37 1.06 15.67
CA GLY A 219 24.63 2.09 16.38
C GLY A 219 23.63 2.86 15.55
N ARG A 220 22.90 3.76 16.22
CA ARG A 220 21.88 4.62 15.61
C ARG A 220 21.80 5.98 16.30
N LEU A 221 21.42 6.99 15.53
CA LEU A 221 21.15 8.34 15.99
C LEU A 221 19.80 8.83 15.43
N ILE A 222 18.94 9.34 16.31
CA ILE A 222 17.63 9.89 15.97
C ILE A 222 17.66 11.41 16.13
N VAL A 223 17.66 12.15 15.03
CA VAL A 223 17.70 13.62 15.05
C VAL A 223 16.26 14.15 15.05
N LYS A 224 15.80 14.62 16.21
CA LYS A 224 14.43 15.16 16.37
C LYS A 224 14.15 16.35 15.43
N ARG A 225 15.13 17.23 15.21
CA ARG A 225 15.03 18.40 14.33
C ARG A 225 16.31 18.58 13.52
N HIS A 226 16.22 18.57 12.20
CA HIS A 226 17.37 18.71 11.30
C HIS A 226 17.27 20.02 10.50
N PRO A 227 18.29 20.90 10.45
CA PRO A 227 18.19 22.23 9.86
C PRO A 227 17.65 22.25 8.42
N LEU A 228 18.16 21.37 7.55
CA LEU A 228 17.73 21.27 6.15
C LEU A 228 16.27 20.78 6.00
N LEU A 229 15.78 19.98 6.96
CA LEU A 229 14.45 19.35 6.91
C LEU A 229 13.43 20.12 7.77
N ARG A 230 13.82 21.22 8.42
CA ARG A 230 12.98 21.99 9.35
C ARG A 230 11.71 22.54 8.69
N ALA A 231 11.76 22.82 7.39
CA ALA A 231 10.62 23.27 6.57
C ALA A 231 9.72 22.12 6.06
N HIS A 232 10.06 20.85 6.34
CA HIS A 232 9.20 19.72 5.99
C HIS A 232 8.03 19.62 7.00
N ALA A 233 6.79 19.68 6.51
CA ALA A 233 5.60 19.44 7.34
C ALA A 233 5.51 17.95 7.74
N GLY A 234 4.95 17.66 8.93
CA GLY A 234 4.83 16.30 9.50
C GLY A 234 5.52 16.14 10.86
N THR A 235 5.29 15.00 11.49
CA THR A 235 5.76 14.71 12.86
C THR A 235 7.24 14.28 12.92
N PRO A 236 8.05 14.82 13.86
CA PRO A 236 9.40 14.35 14.18
C PRO A 236 9.51 12.84 14.49
N PRO A 237 10.71 12.24 14.38
CA PRO A 237 12.02 12.85 14.10
C PRO A 237 12.22 13.22 12.63
N ASP A 238 13.16 14.12 12.36
CA ASP A 238 13.45 14.61 11.01
C ASP A 238 14.44 13.70 10.26
N LEU A 239 15.35 13.03 10.97
CA LEU A 239 16.37 12.16 10.38
C LEU A 239 16.64 10.97 11.30
N LEU A 240 16.76 9.78 10.71
CA LEU A 240 17.36 8.60 11.33
C LEU A 240 18.69 8.30 10.60
N VAL A 241 19.73 8.04 11.38
CA VAL A 241 21.05 7.62 10.91
C VAL A 241 21.42 6.32 11.63
N GLU A 242 21.84 5.28 10.90
CA GLU A 242 22.25 3.99 11.47
C GLU A 242 23.55 3.50 10.83
N TRP A 243 24.38 2.75 11.57
CA TRP A 243 25.63 2.20 11.07
C TRP A 243 25.88 0.77 11.60
N ASN A 244 26.58 -0.04 10.81
CA ASN A 244 26.97 -1.39 11.19
C ASN A 244 28.27 -1.38 12.04
N GLY A 245 28.64 -2.55 12.55
CA GLY A 245 29.91 -2.73 13.24
C GLY A 245 31.05 -2.72 12.23
N MET A 246 32.12 -1.99 12.53
CA MET A 246 33.26 -1.82 11.62
C MET A 246 34.56 -1.64 12.43
N VAL A 247 35.67 -2.08 11.86
CA VAL A 247 37.00 -1.98 12.48
C VAL A 247 37.77 -0.92 11.69
N GLU A 248 38.23 0.13 12.38
CA GLU A 248 39.03 1.24 11.81
C GLU A 248 38.57 1.78 10.44
N PRO A 249 37.30 2.21 10.34
CA PRO A 249 36.80 2.75 9.08
C PRO A 249 37.51 4.07 8.75
N SER A 250 38.26 4.10 7.65
CA SER A 250 38.73 5.36 7.03
C SER A 250 37.73 5.88 5.99
N VAL A 251 36.87 4.99 5.47
CA VAL A 251 35.79 5.28 4.53
C VAL A 251 34.53 4.49 4.88
N VAL A 252 33.36 5.02 4.54
CA VAL A 252 32.06 4.33 4.64
C VAL A 252 31.22 4.54 3.38
N ASP A 253 30.48 3.51 2.97
CA ASP A 253 29.43 3.68 1.98
C ASP A 253 28.23 4.40 2.59
N VAL A 254 27.59 5.31 1.86
CA VAL A 254 26.44 6.07 2.35
C VAL A 254 25.19 5.69 1.56
N VAL A 255 24.16 5.21 2.27
CA VAL A 255 22.86 4.83 1.71
C VAL A 255 21.82 5.86 2.12
N VAL A 256 21.11 6.47 1.16
CA VAL A 256 20.00 7.38 1.44
C VAL A 256 18.68 6.78 0.94
N HIS A 257 17.66 6.69 1.79
CA HIS A 257 16.34 6.16 1.41
C HIS A 257 15.26 7.24 1.31
N LEU A 258 14.66 7.36 0.12
CA LEU A 258 13.56 8.25 -0.18
C LEU A 258 12.24 7.49 -0.05
N HIS A 259 11.59 7.62 1.12
CA HIS A 259 10.36 6.88 1.43
C HIS A 259 9.13 7.40 0.64
N GLY A 260 8.17 6.51 0.39
CA GLY A 260 6.90 6.86 -0.24
C GLY A 260 5.84 7.46 0.68
N TYR A 261 4.60 7.46 0.19
CA TYR A 261 3.41 7.97 0.88
C TYR A 261 3.10 7.18 2.16
N ALA A 262 2.38 7.77 3.11
CA ALA A 262 2.10 7.16 4.42
C ALA A 262 0.63 7.35 4.81
N GLY A 263 -0.08 6.24 5.08
CA GLY A 263 -1.49 6.26 5.47
C GLY A 263 -1.77 7.03 6.77
N GLN A 264 -0.74 7.19 7.62
CA GLN A 264 -0.79 7.98 8.84
C GLN A 264 -0.86 9.50 8.60
N GLY A 265 -0.74 9.96 7.34
CA GLY A 265 -0.73 11.38 6.99
C GLY A 265 0.33 12.14 7.78
N ALA A 266 -0.02 13.33 8.28
CA ALA A 266 0.90 14.19 9.06
C ALA A 266 1.53 13.49 10.28
N ALA A 267 0.84 12.50 10.86
CA ALA A 267 1.27 11.74 12.04
C ALA A 267 2.30 10.63 11.73
N MET A 268 2.79 10.53 10.49
CA MET A 268 3.85 9.58 10.15
C MET A 268 5.14 9.91 10.93
N ASN A 269 5.64 8.93 11.68
CA ASN A 269 6.94 8.91 12.32
C ASN A 269 7.88 8.00 11.52
N ILE A 270 9.04 8.51 11.10
CA ILE A 270 9.95 7.75 10.21
C ILE A 270 10.51 6.48 10.85
N VAL A 271 10.74 6.46 12.16
CA VAL A 271 11.30 5.31 12.87
C VAL A 271 10.24 4.22 13.03
N LYS A 272 9.01 4.58 13.43
CA LYS A 272 7.92 3.61 13.64
C LYS A 272 7.29 3.12 12.34
N HIS A 273 7.12 3.99 11.33
CA HIS A 273 6.29 3.70 10.16
C HIS A 273 7.04 3.59 8.83
N LYS A 274 8.33 3.99 8.76
CA LYS A 274 9.11 3.94 7.51
C LYS A 274 10.36 3.08 7.57
N LYS A 275 11.12 3.09 8.66
CA LYS A 275 12.27 2.20 8.83
C LYS A 275 11.92 0.72 8.61
N PRO A 276 10.85 0.13 9.18
CA PRO A 276 10.52 -1.28 9.00
C PRO A 276 10.18 -1.71 7.57
N ILE A 277 9.86 -0.75 6.69
CA ILE A 277 9.49 -0.98 5.28
C ILE A 277 10.44 -0.30 4.30
N SER A 278 11.60 0.19 4.75
CA SER A 278 12.57 0.90 3.90
C SER A 278 13.61 -0.02 3.26
N GLY A 279 13.82 -1.22 3.80
CA GLY A 279 14.89 -2.13 3.38
C GLY A 279 16.29 -1.66 3.81
N LEU A 280 16.37 -0.66 4.68
CA LEU A 280 17.61 -0.17 5.28
C LEU A 280 18.02 -1.06 6.46
N ASP A 281 18.33 -2.32 6.21
CA ASP A 281 18.58 -3.31 7.25
C ASP A 281 19.91 -4.04 6.98
N PHE A 282 20.71 -4.25 8.03
CA PHE A 282 22.01 -4.93 7.96
C PHE A 282 21.91 -6.46 8.05
N THR A 283 20.71 -6.98 8.25
CA THR A 283 20.34 -8.41 8.32
C THR A 283 18.94 -8.60 7.72
N ASP A 284 18.52 -9.84 7.50
CA ASP A 284 17.13 -10.12 7.07
C ASP A 284 16.14 -9.71 8.20
N PRO A 285 15.23 -8.73 7.99
CA PRO A 285 14.29 -8.29 9.01
C PRO A 285 13.22 -9.35 9.35
N ALA A 286 13.11 -10.44 8.60
CA ALA A 286 12.32 -11.62 8.94
C ALA A 286 13.15 -12.74 9.58
N LYS A 287 14.47 -12.76 9.39
CA LYS A 287 15.39 -13.79 9.91
C LYS A 287 16.72 -13.14 10.36
N PRO A 288 16.77 -12.43 11.50
CA PRO A 288 17.92 -11.58 11.87
C PRO A 288 19.28 -12.29 12.02
N SER A 289 19.31 -13.61 12.08
CA SER A 289 20.53 -14.43 12.03
C SER A 289 21.17 -14.51 10.64
N VAL A 290 20.44 -14.11 9.58
CA VAL A 290 20.96 -14.03 8.21
C VAL A 290 21.64 -12.68 8.03
N THR A 291 22.97 -12.70 7.97
CA THR A 291 23.82 -11.52 7.74
C THR A 291 23.50 -10.87 6.40
N GLY A 292 23.30 -9.55 6.42
CA GLY A 292 23.23 -8.71 5.23
C GLY A 292 24.57 -7.99 5.00
N ARG A 293 24.52 -6.66 4.88
CA ARG A 293 25.69 -5.84 4.54
C ARG A 293 26.72 -5.73 5.67
N THR A 294 27.93 -6.25 5.43
CA THR A 294 29.08 -6.18 6.33
C THR A 294 30.08 -5.06 6.01
N THR A 295 30.07 -4.51 4.79
CA THR A 295 30.92 -3.36 4.42
C THR A 295 30.62 -2.16 5.31
N PRO A 296 31.62 -1.39 5.81
CA PRO A 296 31.40 -0.17 6.61
C PRO A 296 30.41 0.78 5.95
N THR A 297 29.25 1.01 6.58
CA THR A 297 28.11 1.67 5.93
C THR A 297 27.32 2.56 6.90
N LEU A 298 26.92 3.72 6.39
CA LEU A 298 26.02 4.67 7.04
C LEU A 298 24.67 4.73 6.29
N LEU A 299 23.59 4.33 6.95
CA LEU A 299 22.22 4.40 6.44
C LEU A 299 21.56 5.70 6.89
N ILE A 300 20.89 6.38 5.97
CA ILE A 300 20.26 7.69 6.19
C ILE A 300 18.80 7.64 5.72
N LEU A 301 17.86 7.84 6.66
CA LEU A 301 16.43 7.91 6.40
C LEU A 301 15.89 9.31 6.77
N PRO A 302 15.79 10.25 5.81
CA PRO A 302 15.20 11.56 6.03
C PRO A 302 13.66 11.52 6.05
N ARG A 303 13.05 12.38 6.86
CA ARG A 303 11.60 12.63 6.85
C ARG A 303 11.21 13.49 5.65
N GLY A 304 10.26 13.01 4.85
CA GLY A 304 9.64 13.81 3.79
C GLY A 304 8.76 14.96 4.33
N HIS A 305 8.45 15.91 3.45
CA HIS A 305 7.44 16.95 3.64
C HIS A 305 6.05 16.37 3.35
N HIS A 306 5.18 16.34 4.36
CA HIS A 306 3.77 15.97 4.21
C HIS A 306 3.05 17.02 3.38
N GLN A 307 2.44 16.61 2.26
CA GLN A 307 1.83 17.54 1.31
C GLN A 307 0.49 16.99 0.80
N PRO A 308 -0.61 17.12 1.55
CA PRO A 308 -1.85 16.39 1.30
C PRO A 308 -2.64 16.82 0.04
N LYS A 309 -2.02 17.57 -0.89
CA LYS A 309 -2.64 18.06 -2.15
C LYS A 309 -3.11 16.87 -3.01
N GLY A 310 -4.42 16.63 -3.00
CA GLY A 310 -5.12 15.57 -3.74
C GLY A 310 -5.05 14.17 -3.09
N ASN A 311 -4.15 13.94 -2.13
CA ASN A 311 -4.01 12.66 -1.45
C ASN A 311 -3.49 12.90 -0.01
N PRO A 312 -4.24 12.54 1.04
CA PRO A 312 -3.84 12.80 2.43
C PRO A 312 -2.59 12.06 2.88
N ALA A 313 -2.18 10.99 2.18
CA ALA A 313 -0.98 10.21 2.47
C ALA A 313 0.29 10.76 1.79
N ARG A 314 0.19 11.81 0.97
CA ARG A 314 1.29 12.28 0.10
C ARG A 314 2.48 12.86 0.87
N TYR A 315 3.67 12.40 0.51
CA TYR A 315 4.96 12.89 0.98
C TYR A 315 5.87 13.25 -0.20
N THR A 316 6.68 14.30 -0.06
CA THR A 316 7.66 14.79 -1.05
C THR A 316 8.98 15.20 -0.37
N PHE A 317 10.05 15.52 -1.12
CA PHE A 317 11.35 15.91 -0.53
C PHE A 317 11.90 17.25 -1.07
N PRO A 318 11.13 18.35 -1.02
CA PRO A 318 11.46 19.62 -1.68
C PRO A 318 12.76 20.27 -1.19
N ALA A 319 13.24 19.95 0.03
CA ALA A 319 14.53 20.42 0.50
C ALA A 319 15.72 19.66 -0.11
N LEU A 320 15.55 18.39 -0.50
CA LEU A 320 16.63 17.52 -0.97
C LEU A 320 16.76 17.48 -2.50
N THR A 321 15.70 17.81 -3.23
CA THR A 321 15.72 17.86 -4.71
C THR A 321 16.47 19.06 -5.29
N LYS A 322 17.00 19.97 -4.46
CA LYS A 322 17.82 21.10 -4.89
C LYS A 322 19.29 20.69 -5.07
N PRO A 323 20.02 21.22 -6.06
CA PRO A 323 21.46 20.98 -6.23
C PRO A 323 22.26 21.17 -4.93
N GLY A 324 23.16 20.21 -4.65
CA GLY A 324 24.00 20.17 -3.45
C GLY A 324 23.27 19.98 -2.11
N ALA A 325 21.94 19.94 -2.06
CA ALA A 325 21.22 19.80 -0.80
C ALA A 325 21.33 18.39 -0.21
N LEU A 326 21.30 17.36 -1.07
CA LEU A 326 21.57 15.99 -0.66
C LEU A 326 22.98 15.83 -0.09
N GLN A 327 23.99 16.46 -0.70
CA GLN A 327 25.37 16.40 -0.19
C GLN A 327 25.46 17.02 1.22
N ARG A 328 24.85 18.18 1.46
CA ARG A 328 24.79 18.78 2.81
C ARG A 328 24.10 17.90 3.86
N LEU A 329 23.12 17.06 3.46
CA LEU A 329 22.52 16.07 4.37
C LEU A 329 23.51 14.95 4.70
N ILE A 330 24.27 14.49 3.72
CA ILE A 330 25.30 13.45 3.87
C ILE A 330 26.45 13.96 4.74
N ASP A 331 26.91 15.20 4.52
CA ASP A 331 28.00 15.81 5.28
C ASP A 331 27.63 15.97 6.77
N ASP A 332 26.41 16.44 7.07
CA ASP A 332 25.90 16.53 8.45
C ASP A 332 25.72 15.13 9.08
N ALA A 333 25.29 14.13 8.32
CA ALA A 333 25.19 12.75 8.81
C ALA A 333 26.56 12.12 9.11
N LEU A 334 27.58 12.36 8.27
CA LEU A 334 28.96 11.91 8.50
C LEU A 334 29.59 12.62 9.71
N ALA A 335 29.37 13.93 9.86
CA ALA A 335 29.81 14.69 11.02
C ALA A 335 29.15 14.19 12.32
N ARG A 336 27.85 13.85 12.28
CA ARG A 336 27.13 13.23 13.41
C ARG A 336 27.64 11.82 13.72
N PHE A 337 27.94 11.01 12.71
CA PHE A 337 28.55 9.70 12.91
C PHE A 337 29.89 9.85 13.65
N GLY A 338 30.78 10.72 13.16
CA GLY A 338 32.08 10.93 13.82
C GLY A 338 31.97 11.49 15.23
N ALA A 339 31.01 12.37 15.50
CA ALA A 339 30.72 12.85 16.85
C ALA A 339 30.14 11.75 17.78
N ALA A 340 29.47 10.73 17.23
CA ALA A 340 28.90 9.62 17.99
C ALA A 340 29.86 8.44 18.21
N THR A 341 30.87 8.28 17.34
CA THR A 341 31.81 7.14 17.35
C THR A 341 33.26 7.51 17.68
N GLY A 342 33.59 8.81 17.66
CA GLY A 342 34.98 9.28 17.76
C GLY A 342 35.79 9.09 16.47
N THR A 343 35.19 8.58 15.39
CA THR A 343 35.90 8.18 14.16
C THR A 343 35.57 9.07 12.97
N THR A 344 36.58 9.68 12.35
CA THR A 344 36.40 10.50 11.14
C THR A 344 36.50 9.64 9.88
N VAL A 345 35.43 9.62 9.09
CA VAL A 345 35.31 8.82 7.85
C VAL A 345 35.05 9.70 6.64
N ARG A 346 35.53 9.27 5.47
CA ARG A 346 35.13 9.84 4.17
C ARG A 346 34.04 8.98 3.51
N ARG A 347 33.21 9.58 2.66
CA ARG A 347 32.26 8.82 1.83
C ARG A 347 33.05 8.00 0.80
N ASN A 348 32.77 6.69 0.73
CA ASN A 348 33.12 5.82 -0.38
C ASN A 348 32.03 5.95 -1.46
N ARG A 349 31.15 4.94 -1.60
CA ARG A 349 30.01 5.00 -2.54
C ARG A 349 28.86 5.84 -2.00
N LEU A 350 28.09 6.43 -2.93
CA LEU A 350 26.74 6.92 -2.67
C LEU A 350 25.70 5.97 -3.30
N ILE A 351 24.84 5.40 -2.46
CA ILE A 351 23.76 4.51 -2.84
C ILE A 351 22.42 5.24 -2.59
N LEU A 352 21.64 5.47 -3.64
CA LEU A 352 20.29 6.04 -3.51
C LEU A 352 19.25 4.94 -3.62
N THR A 353 18.37 4.86 -2.62
CA THR A 353 17.23 3.95 -2.63
C THR A 353 15.94 4.75 -2.57
N ALA A 354 14.89 4.30 -3.27
CA ALA A 354 13.60 4.98 -3.27
C ALA A 354 12.46 3.97 -3.30
N HIS A 355 11.40 4.25 -2.54
CA HIS A 355 10.18 3.45 -2.52
C HIS A 355 8.97 4.29 -2.90
N SER A 356 8.08 3.73 -3.72
CA SER A 356 6.76 4.31 -3.98
C SER A 356 6.87 5.78 -4.44
N GLY A 357 6.08 6.70 -3.86
CA GLY A 357 6.14 8.14 -4.16
C GLY A 357 7.52 8.81 -3.99
N GLY A 358 8.48 8.18 -3.29
CA GLY A 358 9.86 8.67 -3.15
C GLY A 358 10.64 8.70 -4.46
N GLY A 359 10.25 7.89 -5.45
CA GLY A 359 10.88 7.88 -6.78
C GLY A 359 10.78 9.23 -7.52
N ALA A 360 9.78 10.06 -7.21
CA ALA A 360 9.69 11.43 -7.72
C ALA A 360 10.88 12.30 -7.29
N ALA A 361 11.32 12.16 -6.03
CA ALA A 361 12.49 12.85 -5.52
C ALA A 361 13.80 12.26 -6.08
N LEU A 362 13.85 10.93 -6.26
CA LEU A 362 14.98 10.27 -6.92
C LEU A 362 15.22 10.83 -8.32
N MET A 363 14.19 10.94 -9.17
CA MET A 363 14.35 11.47 -10.54
C MET A 363 14.87 12.91 -10.54
N ALA A 364 14.37 13.75 -9.63
CA ALA A 364 14.83 15.14 -9.51
C ALA A 364 16.27 15.25 -8.97
N ILE A 365 16.69 14.34 -8.08
CA ILE A 365 18.07 14.27 -7.57
C ILE A 365 19.04 13.79 -8.64
N LEU A 366 18.68 12.77 -9.43
CA LEU A 366 19.50 12.26 -10.54
C LEU A 366 19.72 13.29 -11.67
N GLY A 367 18.94 14.37 -11.70
CA GLY A 367 19.18 15.50 -12.60
C GLY A 367 20.40 16.37 -12.25
N HIS A 368 20.99 16.22 -11.06
CA HIS A 368 22.16 17.00 -10.61
C HIS A 368 23.14 16.26 -9.69
N THR A 369 22.78 15.08 -9.19
CA THR A 369 23.64 14.23 -8.36
C THR A 369 23.92 12.92 -9.11
N ASP A 370 25.18 12.50 -9.11
CA ASP A 370 25.64 11.25 -9.75
C ASP A 370 25.99 10.20 -8.68
N PRO A 371 25.02 9.43 -8.17
CA PRO A 371 25.27 8.34 -7.24
C PRO A 371 25.94 7.16 -7.95
N ASP A 372 26.58 6.29 -7.18
CA ASP A 372 27.24 5.09 -7.68
C ASP A 372 26.25 3.94 -7.85
N GLU A 373 25.23 3.86 -6.99
CA GLU A 373 24.21 2.81 -7.03
C GLU A 373 22.80 3.41 -6.86
N VAL A 374 21.81 2.84 -7.56
CA VAL A 374 20.41 3.24 -7.50
C VAL A 374 19.50 2.02 -7.38
N HIS A 375 18.74 1.95 -6.28
CA HIS A 375 17.70 0.93 -6.06
C HIS A 375 16.30 1.57 -6.05
N SER A 376 15.44 1.16 -6.99
CA SER A 376 14.05 1.63 -7.10
C SER A 376 13.09 0.50 -6.75
N PHE A 377 12.34 0.68 -5.67
CA PHE A 377 11.33 -0.26 -5.18
C PHE A 377 9.94 0.28 -5.54
N ASP A 378 9.45 -0.13 -6.70
CA ASP A 378 8.11 0.17 -7.21
C ASP A 378 7.77 1.67 -7.12
N ALA A 379 8.70 2.50 -7.61
CA ALA A 379 8.75 3.94 -7.34
C ALA A 379 8.62 4.82 -8.61
N LEU A 380 8.61 4.23 -9.80
CA LEU A 380 8.69 4.95 -11.07
C LEU A 380 7.32 5.44 -11.58
N TYR A 381 6.65 6.30 -10.82
CA TYR A 381 5.36 6.89 -11.20
C TYR A 381 5.45 8.04 -12.23
N ASN A 382 6.66 8.57 -12.45
CA ASN A 382 6.92 9.71 -13.34
C ASN A 382 7.85 9.29 -14.48
N ASP A 383 8.15 10.22 -15.39
CA ASP A 383 9.09 9.98 -16.49
C ASP A 383 10.49 9.57 -15.97
N PRO A 384 11.00 8.37 -16.31
CA PRO A 384 12.26 7.85 -15.78
C PRO A 384 13.49 8.36 -16.57
N GLN A 385 13.37 9.41 -17.38
CA GLN A 385 14.42 9.83 -18.29
C GLN A 385 15.74 10.20 -17.59
N ALA A 386 15.67 10.82 -16.40
CA ALA A 386 16.87 11.10 -15.59
C ALA A 386 17.60 9.80 -15.17
N LEU A 387 16.85 8.76 -14.78
CA LEU A 387 17.40 7.45 -14.44
C LEU A 387 17.99 6.74 -15.66
N ILE A 388 17.33 6.83 -16.81
CA ILE A 388 17.83 6.27 -18.08
C ILE A 388 19.13 6.96 -18.52
N ALA A 389 19.22 8.29 -18.39
CA ALA A 389 20.41 9.06 -18.72
C ALA A 389 21.59 8.72 -17.78
N TRP A 390 21.34 8.67 -16.47
CA TRP A 390 22.33 8.23 -15.47
C TRP A 390 22.80 6.79 -15.72
N ALA A 391 21.88 5.86 -15.98
CA ALA A 391 22.22 4.46 -16.25
C ALA A 391 23.08 4.33 -17.51
N ARG A 392 22.72 5.02 -18.61
CA ARG A 392 23.53 5.03 -19.84
C ARG A 392 24.94 5.58 -19.63
N LYS A 393 25.08 6.68 -18.86
CA LYS A 393 26.39 7.24 -18.49
C LYS A 393 27.23 6.22 -17.73
N ARG A 394 26.65 5.56 -16.71
CA ARG A 394 27.34 4.59 -15.85
C ARG A 394 27.72 3.31 -16.61
N MET A 395 26.81 2.76 -17.42
CA MET A 395 27.07 1.63 -18.32
C MET A 395 28.21 1.93 -19.32
N ALA A 396 28.19 3.10 -19.97
CA ALA A 396 29.26 3.49 -20.91
C ALA A 396 30.63 3.67 -20.24
N ALA A 397 30.65 4.03 -18.96
CA ALA A 397 31.87 4.10 -18.15
C ALA A 397 32.30 2.75 -17.54
N GLY A 398 31.52 1.67 -17.72
CA GLY A 398 31.78 0.37 -17.07
C GLY A 398 31.64 0.40 -15.54
N THR A 399 30.84 1.33 -14.99
CA THR A 399 30.68 1.53 -13.53
C THR A 399 29.21 1.51 -13.10
N GLY A 400 28.99 1.47 -11.79
CA GLY A 400 27.69 1.69 -11.15
C GLY A 400 26.73 0.50 -11.15
N VAL A 401 25.64 0.62 -10.38
CA VAL A 401 24.64 -0.44 -10.21
C VAL A 401 23.22 0.10 -10.21
N LEU A 402 22.35 -0.49 -11.03
CA LEU A 402 20.91 -0.23 -11.09
C LEU A 402 20.10 -1.48 -10.75
N ARG A 403 19.22 -1.38 -9.75
CA ARG A 403 18.16 -2.36 -9.50
C ARG A 403 16.80 -1.68 -9.49
N VAL A 404 15.89 -2.13 -10.34
CA VAL A 404 14.50 -1.65 -10.37
C VAL A 404 13.56 -2.83 -10.18
N LEU A 405 12.88 -2.89 -9.03
CA LEU A 405 11.84 -3.86 -8.74
C LEU A 405 10.47 -3.20 -8.92
N TYR A 406 9.54 -3.86 -9.60
CA TYR A 406 8.19 -3.30 -9.82
C TYR A 406 7.12 -4.37 -9.92
N ARG A 407 5.87 -3.97 -9.69
CA ARG A 407 4.70 -4.85 -9.82
C ARG A 407 4.08 -4.71 -11.21
N PRO A 408 3.94 -5.80 -11.99
CA PRO A 408 3.32 -5.72 -13.32
C PRO A 408 1.85 -5.30 -13.21
N GLY A 409 1.38 -4.49 -14.15
CA GLY A 409 0.01 -3.96 -14.18
C GLY A 409 -0.27 -2.77 -13.26
N GLU A 410 0.70 -2.33 -12.45
CA GLU A 410 0.54 -1.16 -11.58
C GLU A 410 1.09 0.14 -12.22
N GLY A 411 0.79 1.29 -11.61
CA GLY A 411 1.06 2.63 -12.19
C GLY A 411 2.54 2.95 -12.46
N THR A 412 3.45 2.14 -11.97
CA THR A 412 4.92 2.23 -12.16
C THR A 412 5.40 1.39 -13.34
N ALA A 413 4.66 0.36 -13.75
CA ALA A 413 5.14 -0.71 -14.62
C ALA A 413 5.65 -0.18 -15.96
N ARG A 414 4.88 0.71 -16.60
CA ARG A 414 5.22 1.30 -17.90
C ARG A 414 6.56 2.07 -17.87
N ALA A 415 6.87 2.75 -16.76
CA ALA A 415 8.13 3.46 -16.62
C ALA A 415 9.29 2.49 -16.32
N SER A 416 9.07 1.50 -15.47
CA SER A 416 10.05 0.42 -15.22
C SER A 416 10.40 -0.34 -16.50
N GLU A 417 9.42 -0.66 -17.35
CA GLU A 417 9.63 -1.34 -18.63
C GLU A 417 10.40 -0.47 -19.64
N ARG A 418 10.22 0.87 -19.62
CA ARG A 418 11.08 1.79 -20.38
C ARG A 418 12.53 1.77 -19.90
N VAL A 419 12.77 1.67 -18.59
CA VAL A 419 14.12 1.50 -18.04
C VAL A 419 14.70 0.14 -18.44
N ALA A 420 13.91 -0.94 -18.37
CA ALA A 420 14.33 -2.28 -18.79
C ALA A 420 14.79 -2.30 -20.25
N ALA A 421 14.02 -1.69 -21.16
CA ALA A 421 14.39 -1.54 -22.56
C ALA A 421 15.69 -0.73 -22.73
N ALA A 422 15.91 0.30 -21.91
CA ALA A 422 17.08 1.16 -22.01
C ALA A 422 18.39 0.53 -21.48
N VAL A 423 18.32 -0.46 -20.58
CA VAL A 423 19.50 -1.14 -20.00
C VAL A 423 19.72 -2.57 -20.53
N ARG A 424 18.79 -3.12 -21.31
CA ARG A 424 18.88 -4.47 -21.90
C ARG A 424 20.22 -4.77 -22.59
N GLY A 425 20.79 -3.78 -23.29
CA GLY A 425 22.05 -3.92 -24.01
C GLY A 425 23.31 -4.03 -23.13
N ALA A 426 23.20 -3.86 -21.80
CA ALA A 426 24.35 -3.92 -20.90
C ALA A 426 24.89 -5.33 -20.67
N ALA A 427 24.04 -6.36 -20.81
CA ALA A 427 24.33 -7.76 -20.47
C ALA A 427 25.02 -7.94 -19.09
N SER A 428 24.77 -7.04 -18.15
CA SER A 428 25.51 -6.92 -16.88
C SER A 428 24.61 -7.25 -15.69
N PRO A 429 25.07 -8.06 -14.71
CA PRO A 429 24.29 -8.35 -13.51
C PRO A 429 24.07 -7.10 -12.63
N ASN A 430 24.79 -6.01 -12.90
CA ASN A 430 24.67 -4.73 -12.21
C ASN A 430 23.53 -3.84 -12.75
N PHE A 431 22.91 -4.15 -13.90
CA PHE A 431 21.87 -3.32 -14.49
C PHE A 431 20.60 -4.13 -14.76
N ARG A 432 19.79 -4.33 -13.71
CA ARG A 432 18.60 -5.20 -13.76
C ARG A 432 17.31 -4.44 -13.50
N VAL A 433 16.28 -4.86 -14.22
CA VAL A 433 14.88 -4.47 -13.98
C VAL A 433 14.05 -5.75 -13.86
N GLU A 434 13.37 -5.91 -12.73
CA GLU A 434 12.77 -7.15 -12.28
C GLU A 434 11.29 -6.94 -11.90
N ARG A 435 10.42 -7.80 -12.44
CA ARG A 435 9.03 -7.94 -12.03
C ARG A 435 8.98 -8.69 -10.70
N THR A 436 8.09 -8.31 -9.79
CA THR A 436 7.85 -9.07 -8.56
C THR A 436 6.37 -9.19 -8.22
N ARG A 437 6.02 -10.27 -7.50
CA ARG A 437 4.69 -10.50 -6.90
C ARG A 437 4.58 -9.97 -5.47
N VAL A 438 5.69 -9.57 -4.84
CA VAL A 438 5.73 -9.07 -3.46
C VAL A 438 4.84 -7.82 -3.32
N PRO A 439 4.01 -7.69 -2.27
CA PRO A 439 3.11 -6.55 -2.09
C PRO A 439 3.88 -5.22 -2.05
N HIS A 440 3.28 -4.16 -2.60
CA HIS A 440 3.92 -2.85 -2.82
C HIS A 440 4.77 -2.33 -1.64
N ASN A 441 4.26 -2.42 -0.41
CA ASN A 441 4.96 -1.92 0.79
C ASN A 441 6.07 -2.85 1.30
N ASP A 442 6.06 -4.12 0.91
CA ASP A 442 6.97 -5.15 1.41
C ASP A 442 8.21 -5.32 0.52
N ILE A 443 8.18 -4.81 -0.71
CA ILE A 443 9.30 -4.91 -1.68
C ILE A 443 10.63 -4.44 -1.08
N PRO A 444 10.74 -3.26 -0.43
CA PRO A 444 12.02 -2.83 0.15
C PRO A 444 12.40 -3.71 1.35
N ARG A 445 11.45 -4.06 2.24
CA ARG A 445 11.70 -4.93 3.40
C ARG A 445 12.23 -6.31 2.98
N ARG A 446 11.68 -6.87 1.89
CA ARG A 446 12.03 -8.20 1.38
C ARG A 446 13.38 -8.25 0.67
N PHE A 447 13.71 -7.24 -0.14
CA PHE A 447 14.87 -7.27 -1.04
C PHE A 447 15.97 -6.25 -0.70
N GLY A 448 15.67 -5.18 0.03
CA GLY A 448 16.60 -4.08 0.28
C GLY A 448 17.88 -4.53 0.99
N TRP A 449 17.76 -5.30 2.07
CA TRP A 449 18.90 -5.85 2.80
C TRP A 449 19.77 -6.78 1.94
N GLN A 450 19.16 -7.51 0.99
CA GLN A 450 19.87 -8.39 0.05
C GLN A 450 20.68 -7.57 -0.95
N LEU A 451 20.06 -6.54 -1.55
CA LEU A 451 20.73 -5.61 -2.45
C LEU A 451 21.80 -4.75 -1.77
N LEU A 452 21.64 -4.48 -0.47
CA LEU A 452 22.67 -3.85 0.34
C LEU A 452 23.81 -4.82 0.66
N ALA A 453 23.57 -6.12 0.81
CA ALA A 453 24.64 -7.11 0.96
C ALA A 453 25.41 -7.32 -0.36
N ASP A 454 24.69 -7.57 -1.45
CA ASP A 454 25.20 -7.75 -2.80
C ASP A 454 24.19 -7.19 -3.81
N ALA A 455 24.55 -6.07 -4.43
CA ALA A 455 23.70 -5.38 -5.39
C ALA A 455 23.57 -6.14 -6.74
N SER A 456 24.36 -7.19 -6.97
CA SER A 456 24.28 -8.08 -8.13
C SER A 456 23.41 -9.33 -7.91
N ALA A 457 23.01 -9.60 -6.65
CA ALA A 457 22.35 -10.84 -6.23
C ALA A 457 21.05 -11.17 -6.98
N ASP A 458 20.82 -12.46 -7.24
CA ASP A 458 19.56 -12.97 -7.77
C ASP A 458 18.49 -13.03 -6.67
N LEU A 459 17.38 -12.30 -6.87
CA LEU A 459 16.35 -12.13 -5.85
C LEU A 459 15.27 -13.21 -5.96
N ARG A 460 15.09 -14.00 -4.90
CA ARG A 460 14.02 -15.02 -4.84
C ARG A 460 12.64 -14.36 -4.87
N GLY A 461 11.93 -14.49 -6.00
CA GLY A 461 10.65 -13.83 -6.25
C GLY A 461 10.75 -12.55 -7.11
N GLY A 462 11.92 -12.24 -7.66
CA GLY A 462 12.10 -11.39 -8.83
C GLY A 462 12.14 -12.22 -10.12
N VAL A 463 11.67 -11.66 -11.23
CA VAL A 463 11.75 -12.24 -12.59
C VAL A 463 12.23 -11.14 -13.55
N LEU A 464 13.20 -11.43 -14.42
CA LEU A 464 13.78 -10.43 -15.32
C LEU A 464 12.75 -9.88 -16.33
N ALA A 465 12.75 -8.57 -16.53
CA ALA A 465 11.84 -7.90 -17.46
C ALA A 465 12.28 -8.06 -18.93
N GLY A 466 12.02 -9.23 -19.52
CA GLY A 466 12.28 -9.49 -20.93
C GLY A 466 12.18 -10.96 -21.36
N GLU A 467 12.27 -11.90 -20.42
CA GLU A 467 12.03 -13.31 -20.69
C GLU A 467 10.54 -13.55 -20.96
N SER A 468 10.22 -14.41 -21.93
CA SER A 468 8.85 -14.67 -22.41
C SER A 468 8.04 -15.41 -21.35
N SER A 469 7.44 -14.66 -20.43
CA SER A 469 6.90 -15.22 -19.20
C SER A 469 5.60 -16.02 -19.36
N ASP A 470 4.97 -16.05 -20.54
CA ASP A 470 3.62 -16.58 -20.74
C ASP A 470 3.45 -18.07 -20.38
N GLU A 471 4.54 -18.87 -20.36
CA GLU A 471 4.52 -20.27 -19.90
C GLU A 471 4.97 -20.47 -18.43
N LEU A 472 5.54 -19.46 -17.76
CA LEU A 472 6.15 -19.60 -16.42
C LEU A 472 5.38 -18.90 -15.28
N TRP A 473 4.12 -18.49 -15.51
CA TRP A 473 3.26 -17.83 -14.51
C TRP A 473 2.45 -18.76 -13.61
N THR A 474 2.88 -20.01 -13.38
CA THR A 474 2.29 -20.83 -12.31
C THR A 474 2.62 -20.25 -10.92
N PRO A 475 1.67 -20.27 -9.96
CA PRO A 475 1.98 -19.99 -8.56
C PRO A 475 2.83 -21.14 -7.98
N GLN A 476 3.98 -20.81 -7.38
CA GLN A 476 4.78 -21.77 -6.63
C GLN A 476 4.29 -21.75 -5.17
N GLU A 477 3.90 -22.91 -4.66
CA GLU A 477 3.38 -23.08 -3.29
C GLU A 477 4.51 -23.05 -2.24
N GLY A 478 4.21 -22.46 -1.07
CA GLY A 478 4.96 -22.68 0.18
C GLY A 478 5.88 -21.53 0.64
N ASP A 479 6.01 -21.42 1.97
CA ASP A 479 7.04 -20.66 2.73
C ASP A 479 6.85 -19.15 3.04
N GLY A 480 5.61 -18.74 3.35
CA GLY A 480 5.32 -17.39 3.90
C GLY A 480 4.44 -17.35 5.15
N GLU A 481 5.02 -17.49 6.35
CA GLU A 481 4.32 -17.15 7.61
C GLU A 481 3.97 -15.66 7.65
N TYR A 482 2.66 -15.37 7.67
CA TYR A 482 2.12 -14.02 7.55
C TYR A 482 2.06 -13.30 8.90
N TRP A 483 3.11 -12.55 9.23
CA TRP A 483 3.15 -11.67 10.41
C TRP A 483 2.41 -10.36 10.14
N GLY A 484 1.14 -10.33 10.51
CA GLY A 484 0.33 -9.10 10.50
C GLY A 484 0.67 -8.18 11.68
N GLU A 485 1.17 -6.98 11.38
CA GLU A 485 1.19 -5.85 12.33
C GLU A 485 -0.29 -5.39 12.52
N THR A 486 -0.90 -5.29 13.71
CA THR A 486 -0.34 -5.01 15.04
C THR A 486 -1.08 -5.67 16.22
N ALA A 487 -0.32 -6.31 17.10
CA ALA A 487 -0.41 -6.16 18.57
C ALA A 487 1.02 -5.78 19.03
N TRP A 488 1.30 -4.98 20.05
CA TRP A 488 0.61 -4.81 21.34
C TRP A 488 0.80 -3.39 21.91
N GLU A 489 -0.17 -2.94 22.71
CA GLU A 489 0.06 -2.19 23.95
C GLU A 489 -1.22 -2.33 24.80
N ALA A 490 -1.21 -3.35 25.67
CA ALA A 490 -2.22 -3.59 26.69
C ALA A 490 -1.55 -4.39 27.81
N GLU A 491 -1.12 -3.70 28.87
CA GLU A 491 -0.63 -4.35 30.08
C GLU A 491 -1.81 -4.94 30.88
N ASP A 492 -1.52 -6.02 31.61
CA ASP A 492 -2.32 -6.66 32.65
C ASP A 492 -3.78 -7.06 32.32
N TYR A 493 -3.93 -8.31 31.83
CA TYR A 493 -4.99 -9.19 32.33
C TYR A 493 -4.58 -10.68 32.27
N LEU A 494 -4.18 -11.25 33.41
CA LEU A 494 -4.01 -12.68 33.57
C LEU A 494 -5.39 -13.36 33.64
N GLY A 495 -5.73 -14.14 32.62
CA GLY A 495 -6.93 -14.98 32.58
C GLY A 495 -6.62 -16.32 31.93
N GLU A 496 -6.64 -17.38 32.72
CA GLU A 496 -6.21 -18.72 32.29
C GLU A 496 -7.11 -19.31 31.20
N SER A 497 -6.49 -19.76 30.11
CA SER A 497 -7.15 -20.53 29.05
C SER A 497 -7.31 -21.99 29.48
N SER A 498 -8.55 -22.42 29.74
CA SER A 498 -8.89 -23.84 29.83
C SER A 498 -9.76 -24.25 28.64
N SER A 499 -9.17 -25.02 27.72
CA SER A 499 -9.87 -25.63 26.60
C SER A 499 -10.74 -26.79 27.09
N HIS A 500 -12.03 -26.54 27.30
CA HIS A 500 -13.01 -27.60 27.54
C HIS A 500 -13.60 -28.11 26.23
N GLU A 501 -13.16 -29.30 25.80
CA GLU A 501 -13.85 -30.08 24.78
C GLU A 501 -15.27 -30.41 25.23
N CYS A 502 -16.28 -30.08 24.43
CA CYS A 502 -17.68 -30.35 24.75
C CYS A 502 -18.05 -31.82 24.45
N GLY A 503 -17.57 -32.73 25.31
CA GLY A 503 -17.95 -34.15 25.30
C GLY A 503 -19.25 -34.42 26.05
N CYS A 504 -20.41 -34.27 25.40
CA CYS A 504 -21.71 -34.53 26.04
C CYS A 504 -22.00 -36.02 26.24
N ARG A 505 -21.62 -36.58 27.39
CA ARG A 505 -22.33 -37.71 28.03
C ARG A 505 -22.50 -37.42 29.52
N GLY A 506 -23.74 -37.47 29.98
CA GLY A 506 -24.10 -36.82 31.24
C GLY A 506 -23.93 -37.66 32.50
N LYS A 507 -24.08 -36.98 33.63
CA LYS A 507 -24.97 -37.39 34.72
C LYS A 507 -25.33 -36.20 35.59
N GLU A 508 -26.43 -36.32 36.32
CA GLU A 508 -26.97 -35.30 37.21
C GLU A 508 -26.04 -35.07 38.41
N SER A 509 -25.67 -33.83 38.66
CA SER A 509 -25.17 -33.38 39.96
C SER A 509 -25.45 -31.88 40.12
N GLU A 510 -26.26 -31.51 41.10
CA GLU A 510 -26.56 -30.11 41.42
C GLU A 510 -25.29 -29.40 41.91
N SER A 511 -24.78 -28.45 41.13
CA SER A 511 -23.77 -27.49 41.57
C SER A 511 -24.22 -26.09 41.14
N SER A 512 -23.97 -25.10 42.01
CA SER A 512 -24.49 -23.74 41.88
C SER A 512 -24.03 -23.07 40.58
N GLU A 513 -24.94 -22.88 39.63
CA GLU A 513 -24.68 -22.16 38.39
C GLU A 513 -24.34 -20.69 38.69
N ALA A 514 -23.10 -20.29 38.36
CA ALA A 514 -22.78 -18.88 38.24
C ALA A 514 -23.63 -18.28 37.09
N PRO A 515 -24.26 -17.11 37.28
CA PRO A 515 -25.16 -16.55 36.27
C PRO A 515 -24.40 -16.31 34.97
N CYS A 516 -24.85 -16.93 33.88
CA CYS A 516 -24.22 -16.76 32.57
C CYS A 516 -24.12 -15.27 32.22
N PRO A 517 -22.98 -14.81 31.66
CA PRO A 517 -22.80 -13.41 31.30
C PRO A 517 -23.93 -12.96 30.37
N ALA A 518 -24.57 -11.84 30.71
CA ALA A 518 -25.73 -11.33 29.98
C ALA A 518 -25.38 -11.17 28.49
N LYS A 519 -26.16 -11.82 27.62
CA LYS A 519 -25.93 -11.76 26.16
C LYS A 519 -25.86 -10.29 25.73
N PRO A 520 -24.81 -9.88 24.97
CA PRO A 520 -24.65 -8.48 24.59
C PRO A 520 -25.88 -7.99 23.83
N SER A 521 -26.32 -6.78 24.15
CA SER A 521 -27.51 -6.18 23.54
C SER A 521 -27.29 -6.02 22.03
N ARG A 522 -28.16 -6.63 21.22
CA ARG A 522 -28.12 -6.47 19.75
C ARG A 522 -28.21 -4.99 19.41
N ARG A 523 -27.25 -4.49 18.63
CA ARG A 523 -27.24 -3.10 18.13
C ARG A 523 -28.51 -2.84 17.31
N SER A 524 -29.00 -1.61 17.38
CA SER A 524 -30.19 -1.17 16.66
C SER A 524 -30.13 0.31 16.30
N LEU A 525 -30.66 0.66 15.13
CA LEU A 525 -30.82 2.04 14.69
C LEU A 525 -32.28 2.46 14.94
N GLY A 526 -32.53 2.97 16.15
CA GLY A 526 -33.87 3.31 16.61
C GLY A 526 -34.79 2.09 16.65
N LYS A 527 -35.80 2.05 15.77
CA LYS A 527 -36.70 0.89 15.61
C LYS A 527 -36.15 -0.18 14.67
N CYS A 528 -35.15 0.13 13.86
CA CYS A 528 -34.56 -0.83 12.94
C CYS A 528 -33.55 -1.71 13.67
N ARG A 529 -33.64 -3.02 13.47
CA ARG A 529 -32.69 -4.00 13.96
C ARG A 529 -32.09 -4.68 12.74
N PRO A 530 -30.78 -4.54 12.50
CA PRO A 530 -30.08 -5.30 11.48
C PRO A 530 -30.42 -6.78 11.64
N ALA A 531 -30.79 -7.42 10.54
CA ALA A 531 -30.92 -8.85 10.48
C ALA A 531 -29.50 -9.36 10.22
N GLN A 532 -28.97 -10.22 11.08
CA GLN A 532 -27.82 -10.98 10.63
C GLN A 532 -28.34 -11.88 9.50
N ASP A 533 -28.10 -11.45 8.27
CA ASP A 533 -28.46 -12.16 7.05
C ASP A 533 -27.58 -13.39 7.03
N ASP A 534 -28.06 -14.49 7.63
CA ASP A 534 -27.47 -15.84 7.61
C ASP A 534 -27.53 -16.44 6.17
N CYS A 535 -27.14 -15.64 5.18
CA CYS A 535 -26.97 -15.94 3.78
C CYS A 535 -25.84 -16.96 3.65
N LYS A 536 -26.16 -18.22 3.90
CA LYS A 536 -25.21 -19.32 3.71
C LYS A 536 -24.90 -19.48 2.22
N PRO A 537 -23.67 -19.88 1.86
CA PRO A 537 -23.37 -20.33 0.51
C PRO A 537 -24.26 -21.53 0.14
N GLU A 538 -24.51 -21.73 -1.16
CA GLU A 538 -25.34 -22.84 -1.69
C GLU A 538 -24.91 -24.24 -1.20
N ALA A 539 -23.65 -24.39 -0.80
CA ALA A 539 -23.13 -25.54 -0.09
C ALA A 539 -21.90 -25.14 0.76
N PRO A 540 -21.52 -25.93 1.78
CA PRO A 540 -20.27 -25.73 2.51
C PRO A 540 -19.04 -25.75 1.60
N TRP A 541 -17.97 -25.08 2.02
CA TRP A 541 -16.72 -24.94 1.27
C TRP A 541 -16.23 -26.25 0.62
N SER A 542 -16.11 -27.31 1.41
CA SER A 542 -15.59 -28.61 0.96
C SER A 542 -16.48 -29.30 -0.09
N GLU A 543 -17.78 -28.99 -0.14
CA GLU A 543 -18.67 -29.46 -1.20
C GLU A 543 -18.55 -28.56 -2.45
N MET A 544 -18.43 -27.25 -2.27
CA MET A 544 -18.21 -26.31 -3.37
C MET A 544 -16.92 -26.66 -4.13
N GLN A 545 -15.81 -26.92 -3.43
CA GLN A 545 -14.57 -27.39 -4.08
C GLN A 545 -14.81 -28.66 -4.91
N LYS A 546 -15.56 -29.65 -4.40
CA LYS A 546 -15.91 -30.88 -5.15
C LYS A 546 -16.76 -30.59 -6.39
N ARG A 547 -17.74 -29.68 -6.30
CA ARG A 547 -18.58 -29.24 -7.43
C ARG A 547 -17.77 -28.50 -8.50
N PHE A 548 -16.73 -27.75 -8.09
CA PHE A 548 -15.87 -27.02 -9.03
C PHE A 548 -14.72 -27.85 -9.61
N ARG A 549 -14.14 -28.81 -8.87
CA ARG A 549 -13.17 -29.80 -9.41
C ARG A 549 -13.72 -30.57 -10.61
N LYS A 550 -15.03 -30.88 -10.62
CA LYS A 550 -15.71 -31.54 -11.74
C LYS A 550 -15.94 -30.63 -12.97
N ARG A 551 -15.81 -29.31 -12.83
CA ARG A 551 -16.13 -28.32 -13.87
C ARG A 551 -14.92 -27.52 -14.37
N CYS A 552 -13.87 -27.39 -13.56
CA CYS A 552 -12.61 -26.80 -13.99
C CYS A 552 -11.86 -27.78 -14.90
N SER A 553 -12.11 -27.69 -16.21
CA SER A 553 -11.27 -28.30 -17.23
C SER A 553 -10.26 -27.27 -17.72
N LEU A 554 -8.96 -27.54 -17.52
CA LEU A 554 -7.88 -26.63 -17.93
C LEU A 554 -7.67 -26.56 -19.45
N THR A 555 -8.45 -27.31 -20.24
CA THR A 555 -8.29 -27.43 -21.70
C THR A 555 -8.92 -26.29 -22.52
N THR A 556 -9.62 -25.33 -21.90
CA THR A 556 -10.21 -24.20 -22.63
C THR A 556 -9.32 -22.95 -22.53
N HIS A 557 -8.64 -22.61 -23.64
CA HIS A 557 -7.64 -21.53 -23.74
C HIS A 557 -8.14 -20.08 -23.49
N ARG A 558 -9.34 -19.87 -22.95
CA ARG A 558 -9.87 -18.57 -22.52
C ARG A 558 -10.67 -18.71 -21.23
N LEU A 559 -9.97 -18.67 -20.09
CA LEU A 559 -10.60 -18.52 -18.79
C LEU A 559 -11.11 -17.08 -18.63
N ASP A 560 -12.43 -16.90 -18.65
CA ASP A 560 -13.02 -15.64 -18.22
C ASP A 560 -12.80 -15.45 -16.69
N PRO A 561 -12.88 -14.22 -16.14
CA PRO A 561 -12.57 -14.00 -14.73
C PRO A 561 -13.51 -14.69 -13.73
N LYS A 562 -14.68 -15.22 -14.17
CA LYS A 562 -15.52 -16.10 -13.36
C LYS A 562 -14.96 -17.52 -13.38
N SER A 563 -14.68 -18.07 -14.56
CA SER A 563 -14.04 -19.39 -14.70
C SER A 563 -12.68 -19.46 -13.98
N ALA A 564 -11.92 -18.37 -13.94
CA ALA A 564 -10.68 -18.29 -13.16
C ALA A 564 -10.92 -18.45 -11.64
N ILE A 565 -11.91 -17.76 -11.07
CA ILE A 565 -12.30 -17.91 -9.65
C ILE A 565 -12.89 -19.31 -9.39
N ASP A 566 -13.68 -19.83 -10.33
CA ASP A 566 -14.27 -21.17 -10.26
C ASP A 566 -13.20 -22.28 -10.34
N CYS A 567 -12.10 -22.07 -11.07
CA CYS A 567 -10.94 -22.96 -11.07
C CYS A 567 -10.06 -22.79 -9.82
N ALA A 568 -9.84 -21.56 -9.33
CA ALA A 568 -9.19 -21.33 -8.05
C ALA A 568 -9.97 -22.04 -6.91
N CYS A 569 -11.30 -22.05 -6.98
CA CYS A 569 -12.17 -22.81 -6.08
C CYS A 569 -11.81 -24.30 -5.97
N ALA A 570 -11.54 -24.91 -7.11
CA ALA A 570 -11.34 -26.34 -7.19
C ALA A 570 -10.07 -26.77 -6.43
N PHE A 571 -9.03 -25.94 -6.40
CA PHE A 571 -7.69 -26.37 -5.98
C PHE A 571 -7.06 -25.53 -4.87
N GLY A 572 -7.37 -24.24 -4.73
CA GLY A 572 -6.77 -23.35 -3.74
C GLY A 572 -7.40 -23.42 -2.34
N ASP A 573 -6.76 -22.78 -1.36
CA ASP A 573 -7.33 -22.52 -0.04
C ASP A 573 -8.39 -21.40 -0.10
N PRO A 574 -9.39 -21.35 0.80
CA PRO A 574 -10.27 -20.22 0.96
C PRO A 574 -9.60 -18.84 0.90
N ARG A 575 -8.40 -18.68 1.48
CA ARG A 575 -7.68 -17.40 1.48
C ARG A 575 -7.23 -17.01 0.08
N ASP A 576 -6.71 -17.96 -0.69
CA ASP A 576 -6.31 -17.74 -2.09
C ASP A 576 -7.52 -17.35 -2.93
N VAL A 577 -8.64 -18.06 -2.77
CA VAL A 577 -9.86 -17.81 -3.55
C VAL A 577 -10.51 -16.47 -3.20
N ALA A 578 -10.45 -16.04 -1.95
CA ALA A 578 -10.81 -14.69 -1.56
C ALA A 578 -9.85 -13.65 -2.18
N ILE A 579 -8.53 -13.89 -2.19
CA ILE A 579 -7.54 -13.02 -2.84
C ILE A 579 -7.75 -12.95 -4.36
N PHE A 580 -8.04 -14.06 -5.04
CA PHE A 580 -8.41 -14.04 -6.47
C PHE A 580 -9.71 -13.25 -6.71
N SER A 581 -10.66 -13.31 -5.76
CA SER A 581 -11.88 -12.50 -5.82
C SER A 581 -11.60 -10.99 -5.63
N MET A 582 -10.52 -10.62 -4.90
CA MET A 582 -10.08 -9.22 -4.77
C MET A 582 -9.86 -8.54 -6.12
N ALA A 583 -9.40 -9.24 -7.16
CA ALA A 583 -9.23 -8.65 -8.49
C ALA A 583 -10.52 -8.04 -9.04
N ARG A 584 -11.68 -8.69 -8.80
CA ARG A 584 -12.99 -8.15 -9.17
C ARG A 584 -13.49 -7.06 -8.23
N VAL A 585 -13.16 -7.14 -6.94
CA VAL A 585 -13.49 -6.09 -5.98
C VAL A 585 -12.70 -4.79 -6.28
N VAL A 586 -11.42 -4.90 -6.64
CA VAL A 586 -10.58 -3.80 -7.13
C VAL A 586 -11.10 -3.23 -8.44
N ALA A 587 -11.55 -4.07 -9.37
CA ALA A 587 -12.19 -3.62 -10.60
C ALA A 587 -13.54 -2.92 -10.37
N ALA A 588 -14.23 -3.19 -9.25
CA ALA A 588 -15.40 -2.44 -8.84
C ALA A 588 -15.03 -1.07 -8.23
N GLY A 589 -13.92 -0.98 -7.49
CA GLY A 589 -13.28 0.28 -7.11
C GLY A 589 -12.51 0.26 -5.76
N PRO A 590 -11.72 1.30 -5.46
CA PRO A 590 -10.88 1.40 -4.25
C PRO A 590 -11.64 1.29 -2.91
N LEU A 591 -12.87 1.80 -2.79
CA LEU A 591 -13.70 1.69 -1.60
C LEU A 591 -14.11 0.24 -1.33
N ALA A 592 -14.52 -0.47 -2.39
CA ALA A 592 -14.87 -1.88 -2.30
C ALA A 592 -13.64 -2.71 -1.90
N ALA A 593 -12.50 -2.46 -2.54
CA ALA A 593 -11.23 -3.13 -2.21
C ALA A 593 -10.82 -2.88 -0.76
N ARG A 594 -10.99 -1.65 -0.26
CA ARG A 594 -10.69 -1.28 1.14
C ARG A 594 -11.56 -2.05 2.15
N LEU A 595 -12.87 -2.17 1.93
CA LEU A 595 -13.76 -2.89 2.85
C LEU A 595 -13.54 -4.41 2.78
N PHE A 596 -13.26 -4.96 1.61
CA PHE A 596 -12.94 -6.38 1.49
C PHE A 596 -11.54 -6.71 2.07
N ALA A 597 -10.57 -5.80 1.96
CA ALA A 597 -9.29 -5.94 2.66
C ALA A 597 -9.46 -5.88 4.19
N HIS A 598 -10.37 -5.02 4.69
CA HIS A 598 -10.72 -4.95 6.11
C HIS A 598 -11.36 -6.25 6.63
N PHE A 599 -12.28 -6.83 5.84
CA PHE A 599 -12.85 -8.15 6.09
C PHE A 599 -11.78 -9.24 6.23
N LEU A 600 -10.85 -9.33 5.26
CA LEU A 600 -9.75 -10.31 5.23
C LEU A 600 -8.63 -10.03 6.25
N GLY A 601 -8.59 -8.82 6.81
CA GLY A 601 -7.71 -8.45 7.93
C GLY A 601 -8.20 -8.95 9.30
N ALA A 602 -9.39 -9.59 9.35
CA ALA A 602 -9.97 -10.21 10.55
C ALA A 602 -10.13 -9.30 11.79
N SER A 603 -10.04 -7.98 11.64
CA SER A 603 -10.16 -7.02 12.75
C SER A 603 -11.54 -7.09 13.41
N GLY A 604 -12.60 -7.16 12.61
CA GLY A 604 -13.99 -7.03 13.06
C GLY A 604 -14.32 -5.62 13.57
N THR A 605 -13.43 -4.64 13.39
CA THR A 605 -13.64 -3.28 13.87
C THR A 605 -14.67 -2.56 13.03
N GLU A 606 -15.48 -1.71 13.66
CA GLU A 606 -16.56 -0.99 12.97
C GLU A 606 -16.01 0.01 11.96
N VAL A 607 -16.63 0.08 10.78
CA VAL A 607 -16.23 1.02 9.72
C VAL A 607 -17.32 2.05 9.47
N THR A 608 -16.97 3.32 9.63
CA THR A 608 -17.83 4.45 9.30
C THR A 608 -17.94 4.64 7.79
N ILE A 609 -19.17 4.73 7.30
CA ILE A 609 -19.51 4.91 5.89
C ILE A 609 -19.95 6.35 5.62
N ASP A 610 -19.46 6.91 4.52
CA ASP A 610 -19.93 8.20 4.01
C ASP A 610 -21.30 8.03 3.33
N VAL A 611 -22.36 8.25 4.13
CA VAL A 611 -23.74 8.19 3.67
C VAL A 611 -24.04 9.31 2.64
N ALA A 612 -23.35 10.44 2.70
CA ALA A 612 -23.54 11.54 1.74
C ALA A 612 -22.98 11.15 0.37
N ASP A 613 -21.79 10.57 0.30
CA ASP A 613 -21.21 10.03 -0.94
C ASP A 613 -22.08 8.90 -1.53
N MET A 614 -22.54 7.97 -0.68
CA MET A 614 -23.45 6.89 -1.09
C MET A 614 -24.72 7.44 -1.77
N ILE A 615 -25.35 8.46 -1.16
CA ILE A 615 -26.54 9.13 -1.71
C ILE A 615 -26.21 9.88 -3.00
N LYS A 616 -25.08 10.60 -3.05
CA LYS A 616 -24.65 11.39 -4.21
C LYS A 616 -24.41 10.52 -5.44
N ARG A 617 -23.78 9.35 -5.27
CA ARG A 617 -23.39 8.47 -6.36
C ARG A 617 -24.51 7.55 -6.85
N SER A 618 -25.18 6.83 -5.94
CA SER A 618 -26.14 5.78 -6.36
C SER A 618 -27.56 6.32 -6.57
N ALA A 619 -27.99 6.43 -7.83
CA ALA A 619 -29.35 6.83 -8.19
C ALA A 619 -30.44 5.89 -7.64
N GLY A 620 -30.16 4.59 -7.54
CA GLY A 620 -31.12 3.61 -7.01
C GLY A 620 -31.27 3.67 -5.49
N VAL A 621 -30.20 3.98 -4.74
CA VAL A 621 -30.27 4.32 -3.30
C VAL A 621 -31.22 5.50 -3.09
N ARG A 622 -31.06 6.58 -3.87
CA ARG A 622 -31.97 7.74 -3.84
C ARG A 622 -33.42 7.35 -4.13
N GLU A 623 -33.65 6.51 -5.12
CA GLU A 623 -34.98 6.02 -5.48
C GLU A 623 -35.63 5.17 -4.38
N LYS A 624 -34.90 4.23 -3.78
CA LYS A 624 -35.37 3.38 -2.67
C LYS A 624 -35.77 4.22 -1.46
N ILE A 625 -34.94 5.19 -1.08
CA ILE A 625 -35.23 6.11 0.03
C ILE A 625 -36.48 6.95 -0.30
N ARG A 626 -36.60 7.51 -1.51
CA ARG A 626 -37.83 8.22 -1.95
C ARG A 626 -39.08 7.33 -1.91
N LYS A 627 -39.01 6.06 -2.31
CA LYS A 627 -40.13 5.10 -2.23
C LYS A 627 -40.52 4.77 -0.78
N SER A 628 -39.58 4.83 0.17
CA SER A 628 -39.88 4.78 1.61
C SER A 628 -40.56 6.08 2.07
N MET A 629 -40.04 7.25 1.67
CA MET A 629 -40.60 8.56 2.02
C MET A 629 -41.98 8.86 1.44
N ALA A 630 -42.33 8.28 0.29
CA ALA A 630 -43.67 8.37 -0.29
C ALA A 630 -44.72 7.63 0.57
N ARG A 631 -44.32 6.57 1.28
CA ARG A 631 -45.19 5.73 2.13
C ARG A 631 -45.15 6.12 3.61
N GLY A 632 -44.09 6.81 4.06
CA GLY A 632 -43.85 7.14 5.48
C GLY A 632 -44.42 8.49 5.97
N GLY A 633 -44.10 8.82 7.22
CA GLY A 633 -44.45 10.11 7.85
C GLY A 633 -43.37 11.18 7.61
N SER A 634 -43.00 11.90 8.66
CA SER A 634 -41.76 12.71 8.71
C SER A 634 -40.51 11.88 9.05
N SER A 635 -40.66 10.56 9.24
CA SER A 635 -39.57 9.61 9.37
C SER A 635 -39.99 8.24 8.85
N GLY A 636 -39.02 7.37 8.63
CA GLY A 636 -39.23 6.00 8.20
C GLY A 636 -37.94 5.19 8.18
N VAL A 637 -38.09 3.93 7.79
CA VAL A 637 -37.00 2.95 7.66
C VAL A 637 -37.13 2.28 6.30
N THR A 638 -36.01 1.87 5.72
CA THR A 638 -35.94 0.96 4.58
C THR A 638 -34.67 0.12 4.68
N ARG A 639 -34.74 -1.10 4.17
CA ARG A 639 -33.56 -1.85 3.72
C ARG A 639 -33.12 -1.32 2.35
N ILE A 640 -31.88 -1.52 1.94
CA ILE A 640 -31.40 -1.33 0.57
C ILE A 640 -30.81 -2.67 0.12
N GLU A 641 -31.39 -3.30 -0.90
CA GLU A 641 -30.82 -4.54 -1.44
C GLU A 641 -29.61 -4.27 -2.32
N GLN A 642 -28.71 -5.25 -2.44
CA GLN A 642 -27.57 -5.15 -3.33
C GLN A 642 -27.99 -4.84 -4.78
N SER A 643 -29.15 -5.32 -5.25
CA SER A 643 -29.68 -5.03 -6.60
C SER A 643 -30.14 -3.57 -6.80
N GLU A 644 -30.29 -2.78 -5.74
CA GLU A 644 -30.80 -1.40 -5.78
C GLU A 644 -29.69 -0.36 -5.94
N TYR A 645 -28.43 -0.77 -5.92
CA TYR A 645 -27.30 0.10 -6.26
C TYR A 645 -27.20 0.26 -7.79
N ARG A 646 -27.05 1.52 -8.23
CA ARG A 646 -26.71 1.88 -9.62
C ARG A 646 -25.23 2.23 -9.82
N ASP A 647 -24.47 2.22 -8.73
CA ASP A 647 -23.02 2.38 -8.71
C ASP A 647 -22.41 1.03 -8.32
N SER A 648 -21.56 0.47 -9.17
CA SER A 648 -20.98 -0.86 -8.98
C SER A 648 -20.00 -0.92 -7.80
N GLU A 649 -19.28 0.15 -7.51
CA GLU A 649 -18.34 0.17 -6.39
C GLU A 649 -19.11 0.06 -5.07
N LEU A 650 -20.12 0.92 -4.88
CA LEU A 650 -20.95 0.92 -3.67
C LEU A 650 -21.66 -0.42 -3.44
N GLN A 651 -22.04 -1.08 -4.53
CA GLN A 651 -22.70 -2.39 -4.54
C GLN A 651 -21.79 -3.55 -4.10
N PHE A 652 -20.50 -3.49 -4.43
CA PHE A 652 -19.49 -4.44 -3.94
C PHE A 652 -18.97 -4.05 -2.55
N ALA A 653 -18.92 -2.76 -2.26
CA ALA A 653 -18.44 -2.21 -1.00
C ALA A 653 -19.39 -2.49 0.17
N TYR A 654 -20.70 -2.28 -0.01
CA TYR A 654 -21.67 -2.31 1.09
C TYR A 654 -22.61 -3.52 1.06
N GLY A 655 -22.67 -4.30 -0.01
CA GLY A 655 -23.59 -5.46 -0.09
C GLY A 655 -25.06 -5.03 -0.09
N ALA A 656 -25.87 -5.63 0.78
CA ALA A 656 -27.16 -5.08 1.19
C ALA A 656 -26.97 -4.25 2.48
N ILE A 657 -27.84 -3.27 2.72
CA ILE A 657 -27.86 -2.51 3.99
C ILE A 657 -29.22 -2.71 4.65
N ASP A 658 -29.25 -3.43 5.76
CA ASP A 658 -30.47 -3.76 6.51
C ASP A 658 -31.28 -2.54 6.93
N CYS A 659 -30.60 -1.59 7.56
CA CYS A 659 -31.21 -0.52 8.32
C CYS A 659 -30.76 0.83 7.81
N VAL A 660 -31.52 1.39 6.87
CA VAL A 660 -31.47 2.82 6.53
C VAL A 660 -32.67 3.53 7.15
N GLN A 661 -32.41 4.34 8.17
CA GLN A 661 -33.40 5.23 8.78
C GLN A 661 -33.31 6.62 8.13
N TRP A 662 -34.46 7.26 7.89
CA TRP A 662 -34.52 8.66 7.47
C TRP A 662 -35.47 9.46 8.37
N ARG A 663 -35.15 10.74 8.58
CA ARG A 663 -35.89 11.68 9.44
C ARG A 663 -35.82 13.10 8.87
N VAL A 664 -36.97 13.70 8.61
CA VAL A 664 -37.08 15.11 8.23
C VAL A 664 -36.75 15.96 9.46
N LEU A 665 -35.78 16.88 9.32
CA LEU A 665 -35.35 17.74 10.41
C LEU A 665 -36.28 18.96 10.57
N PRO A 666 -36.47 19.48 11.80
CA PRO A 666 -37.24 20.70 12.02
C PRO A 666 -36.65 21.93 11.28
N PRO A 667 -37.48 22.89 10.84
CA PRO A 667 -38.95 22.91 10.92
C PRO A 667 -39.62 22.06 9.83
N VAL A 668 -40.51 21.15 10.23
CA VAL A 668 -41.25 20.27 9.30
C VAL A 668 -42.52 20.96 8.81
N ALA A 669 -42.45 21.62 7.66
CA ALA A 669 -43.62 22.24 7.03
C ALA A 669 -44.64 21.18 6.55
N LYS A 670 -45.94 21.48 6.58
CA LYS A 670 -47.01 20.52 6.12
C LYS A 670 -46.80 20.05 4.68
N ASP A 671 -46.18 20.88 3.86
CA ASP A 671 -45.89 20.68 2.44
C ASP A 671 -44.41 20.32 2.17
N TRP A 672 -43.65 19.82 3.16
CA TRP A 672 -42.21 19.57 3.05
C TRP A 672 -41.80 18.73 1.83
N ARG A 673 -42.64 17.78 1.39
CA ARG A 673 -42.42 16.98 0.16
C ARG A 673 -42.39 17.79 -1.13
N LYS A 674 -42.83 19.04 -1.12
CA LYS A 674 -42.80 19.99 -2.25
C LYS A 674 -41.64 20.98 -2.17
N LYS A 675 -40.79 20.90 -1.14
CA LYS A 675 -39.70 21.85 -0.85
C LYS A 675 -38.35 21.16 -1.05
N PRO A 676 -37.65 21.39 -2.18
CA PRO A 676 -36.37 20.73 -2.46
C PRO A 676 -35.32 20.96 -1.36
N GLY A 677 -35.32 22.14 -0.72
CA GLY A 677 -34.44 22.46 0.41
C GLY A 677 -34.82 21.86 1.76
N THR A 678 -35.84 21.00 1.87
CA THR A 678 -36.15 20.32 3.13
C THR A 678 -34.99 19.42 3.55
N ARG A 679 -34.45 19.65 4.75
CA ARG A 679 -33.35 18.87 5.34
C ARG A 679 -33.84 17.53 5.87
N ILE A 680 -33.11 16.47 5.53
CA ILE A 680 -33.41 15.08 5.89
C ILE A 680 -32.11 14.48 6.41
N GLU A 681 -32.13 14.02 7.65
CA GLU A 681 -31.10 13.16 8.20
C GLU A 681 -31.35 11.73 7.71
N ILE A 682 -30.31 11.09 7.17
CA ILE A 682 -30.30 9.70 6.78
C ILE A 682 -29.17 9.04 7.55
N SER A 683 -29.50 8.00 8.30
CA SER A 683 -28.56 7.21 9.09
C SER A 683 -28.67 5.77 8.66
N MET A 684 -27.57 5.04 8.72
CA MET A 684 -27.55 3.61 8.43
C MET A 684 -26.73 2.82 9.44
N LEU A 685 -27.10 1.55 9.61
CA LEU A 685 -26.43 0.56 10.44
C LEU A 685 -26.58 -0.79 9.75
N ASP A 686 -25.50 -1.55 9.64
CA ASP A 686 -25.50 -2.83 8.95
C ASP A 686 -24.42 -3.77 9.54
N TYR A 687 -24.64 -5.07 9.42
CA TYR A 687 -23.64 -6.08 9.79
C TYR A 687 -23.04 -6.67 8.53
N TYR A 688 -21.87 -6.16 8.13
CA TYR A 688 -21.25 -6.54 6.87
C TYR A 688 -20.80 -7.99 6.88
N GLU A 689 -21.45 -8.78 6.03
CA GLU A 689 -21.06 -10.14 5.68
C GLU A 689 -20.75 -10.19 4.18
N PHE A 690 -19.71 -10.93 3.77
CA PHE A 690 -19.37 -11.02 2.34
C PHE A 690 -20.33 -11.98 1.61
N HIS A 691 -21.49 -11.46 1.20
CA HIS A 691 -22.49 -12.19 0.42
C HIS A 691 -22.55 -11.67 -1.05
N PRO A 692 -21.89 -12.33 -2.01
CA PRO A 692 -22.02 -11.97 -3.42
C PRO A 692 -23.34 -12.48 -4.01
N ALA A 693 -24.45 -11.77 -3.73
CA ALA A 693 -25.78 -12.09 -4.27
C ALA A 693 -25.96 -11.70 -5.76
N ARG A 694 -24.86 -11.39 -6.47
CA ARG A 694 -24.88 -10.95 -7.88
C ARG A 694 -24.62 -12.11 -8.84
N PRO A 695 -25.41 -12.25 -9.92
CA PRO A 695 -25.01 -13.04 -11.07
C PRO A 695 -23.63 -12.60 -11.56
N GLY A 696 -22.67 -13.51 -11.60
CA GLY A 696 -21.32 -13.28 -12.13
C GLY A 696 -20.19 -13.38 -11.10
N VAL A 697 -20.45 -13.14 -9.81
CA VAL A 697 -19.50 -13.51 -8.74
C VAL A 697 -19.80 -14.95 -8.32
N SER A 698 -18.77 -15.73 -8.03
CA SER A 698 -18.96 -17.15 -7.73
C SER A 698 -19.48 -17.35 -6.32
N GLN A 699 -20.46 -18.26 -6.16
CA GLN A 699 -20.83 -18.83 -4.87
C GLN A 699 -19.65 -19.56 -4.21
N CYS A 700 -18.60 -19.89 -4.96
CA CYS A 700 -17.33 -20.30 -4.38
C CYS A 700 -16.67 -19.20 -3.53
N ALA A 701 -16.58 -17.97 -4.05
CA ALA A 701 -15.99 -16.85 -3.32
C ALA A 701 -16.74 -16.57 -2.02
N HIS A 702 -18.07 -16.75 -2.05
CA HIS A 702 -18.91 -16.71 -0.86
C HIS A 702 -18.52 -17.79 0.15
N ALA A 703 -18.47 -19.06 -0.29
CA ALA A 703 -18.13 -20.19 0.57
C ALA A 703 -16.70 -20.09 1.14
N ALA A 704 -15.75 -19.56 0.36
CA ALA A 704 -14.39 -19.26 0.80
C ALA A 704 -14.40 -18.23 1.93
N CYS A 705 -15.09 -17.11 1.75
CA CYS A 705 -15.15 -16.05 2.77
C CYS A 705 -15.84 -16.51 4.06
N VAL A 706 -16.91 -17.31 3.97
CA VAL A 706 -17.57 -17.91 5.14
C VAL A 706 -16.65 -18.91 5.87
N GLU A 707 -15.90 -19.72 5.13
CA GLU A 707 -14.89 -20.63 5.69
C GLU A 707 -13.73 -19.86 6.36
N LEU A 708 -13.29 -18.72 5.79
CA LEU A 708 -12.30 -17.84 6.42
C LEU A 708 -12.80 -17.25 7.75
N VAL A 709 -14.08 -16.86 7.83
CA VAL A 709 -14.70 -16.41 9.09
C VAL A 709 -14.77 -17.55 10.10
N ALA A 710 -15.16 -18.75 9.68
CA ALA A 710 -15.17 -19.94 10.54
C ALA A 710 -13.77 -20.32 11.07
N ARG A 711 -12.71 -20.04 10.30
CA ARG A 711 -11.30 -20.22 10.69
C ARG A 711 -10.70 -19.04 11.48
N GLY A 712 -11.44 -17.95 11.68
CA GLY A 712 -10.91 -16.71 12.28
C GLY A 712 -9.88 -15.96 11.41
N GLN A 713 -9.77 -16.31 10.12
CA GLN A 713 -8.86 -15.70 9.15
C GLN A 713 -9.47 -14.52 8.37
N ALA A 714 -10.78 -14.29 8.56
CA ALA A 714 -11.54 -13.10 8.19
C ALA A 714 -12.58 -12.83 9.29
N LYS A 715 -13.23 -11.66 9.28
CA LYS A 715 -14.23 -11.32 10.31
C LYS A 715 -15.30 -10.36 9.81
N ASN A 716 -16.57 -10.71 9.98
CA ASN A 716 -17.72 -9.82 9.77
C ASN A 716 -17.65 -8.64 10.74
N PHE A 717 -18.10 -7.45 10.30
CA PHE A 717 -17.95 -6.22 11.07
C PHE A 717 -19.16 -5.30 10.93
N TRP A 718 -19.38 -4.46 11.93
CA TRP A 718 -20.43 -3.43 11.85
C TRP A 718 -20.02 -2.34 10.87
N THR A 719 -20.97 -1.88 10.06
CA THR A 719 -20.85 -0.60 9.36
C THR A 719 -21.95 0.34 9.82
N SER A 720 -21.64 1.63 9.89
CA SER A 720 -22.61 2.65 10.29
C SER A 720 -22.25 4.01 9.70
N GLY A 721 -23.21 4.92 9.67
CA GLY A 721 -22.95 6.28 9.23
C GLY A 721 -24.20 7.14 9.24
N SER A 722 -24.03 8.45 9.11
CA SER A 722 -25.15 9.38 8.95
C SER A 722 -24.75 10.61 8.14
N ALA A 723 -25.72 11.17 7.42
CA ALA A 723 -25.59 12.41 6.67
C ALA A 723 -26.89 13.23 6.75
N VAL A 724 -26.76 14.56 6.70
CA VAL A 724 -27.91 15.44 6.47
C VAL A 724 -27.87 15.92 5.04
N VAL A 725 -28.88 15.52 4.26
CA VAL A 725 -29.06 15.90 2.85
C VAL A 725 -30.33 16.74 2.69
N THR A 726 -30.55 17.28 1.50
CA THR A 726 -31.81 17.92 1.12
C THR A 726 -32.71 16.95 0.35
N LEU A 727 -34.00 17.28 0.25
CA LEU A 727 -34.93 16.54 -0.61
C LEU A 727 -34.51 16.60 -2.10
N ALA A 728 -33.85 17.68 -2.52
CA ALA A 728 -33.26 17.82 -3.86
C ALA A 728 -32.16 16.79 -4.13
N ASP A 729 -31.27 16.54 -3.15
CA ASP A 729 -30.17 15.58 -3.26
C ASP A 729 -30.66 14.14 -3.46
N LEU A 730 -31.88 13.83 -3.00
CA LEU A 730 -32.56 12.55 -3.25
C LEU A 730 -33.19 12.45 -4.65
N GLY A 731 -32.95 13.43 -5.53
CA GLY A 731 -33.47 13.46 -6.90
C GLY A 731 -34.93 13.90 -6.99
N ALA A 732 -35.47 14.58 -5.96
CA ALA A 732 -36.73 15.30 -6.11
C ALA A 732 -36.48 16.53 -6.99
N ARG A 733 -36.76 16.40 -8.29
CA ARG A 733 -36.87 17.58 -9.17
C ARG A 733 -37.82 18.57 -8.52
N ALA A 734 -37.43 19.85 -8.48
CA ALA A 734 -38.41 20.91 -8.28
C ALA A 734 -39.54 20.70 -9.31
N PRO A 735 -40.82 20.89 -8.95
CA PRO A 735 -41.88 20.87 -9.95
C PRO A 735 -41.48 21.86 -11.04
N ALA A 736 -41.46 21.40 -12.30
CA ALA A 736 -41.08 22.26 -13.42
C ALA A 736 -41.91 23.55 -13.31
N PRO A 737 -41.28 24.73 -13.42
CA PRO A 737 -42.00 25.99 -13.26
C PRO A 737 -43.17 25.97 -14.24
N ALA A 738 -44.40 26.00 -13.70
CA ALA A 738 -45.60 25.81 -14.48
C ALA A 738 -45.53 26.75 -15.69
N PRO A 739 -45.65 26.23 -16.93
CA PRO A 739 -45.31 26.98 -18.13
C PRO A 739 -46.04 28.31 -18.07
N ALA A 740 -45.26 29.40 -18.07
CA ALA A 740 -45.75 30.71 -17.70
C ALA A 740 -46.97 31.03 -18.54
N ARG A 741 -48.16 31.04 -17.90
CA ARG A 741 -49.47 31.15 -18.57
C ARG A 741 -49.33 32.20 -19.66
N PRO A 742 -49.45 31.85 -20.96
CA PRO A 742 -49.07 32.74 -22.04
C PRO A 742 -49.81 34.05 -21.82
N LYS A 743 -49.05 35.15 -21.64
CA LYS A 743 -49.63 36.47 -21.38
C LYS A 743 -50.66 36.69 -22.47
N GLN A 744 -51.95 36.69 -22.12
CA GLN A 744 -53.02 36.96 -23.07
C GLN A 744 -52.67 38.28 -23.73
N ARG A 745 -52.25 38.24 -25.00
CA ARG A 745 -52.12 39.44 -25.80
C ARG A 745 -53.52 40.03 -25.82
N ARG A 746 -53.72 41.12 -25.07
CA ARG A 746 -54.90 41.98 -25.25
C ARG A 746 -54.82 42.47 -26.69
N THR A 747 -55.53 41.79 -27.58
CA THR A 747 -55.82 42.28 -28.92
C THR A 747 -56.58 43.59 -28.73
N VAL A 748 -55.89 44.71 -28.91
CA VAL A 748 -56.53 46.02 -28.92
C VAL A 748 -57.34 46.09 -30.20
N VAL A 749 -58.64 45.79 -30.08
CA VAL A 749 -59.59 45.97 -31.18
C VAL A 749 -59.78 47.46 -31.37
N TYR A 750 -59.10 48.01 -32.38
CA TYR A 750 -59.44 49.34 -32.89
C TYR A 750 -60.84 49.27 -33.52
N GLN A 751 -61.83 49.85 -32.86
CA GLN A 751 -63.12 50.12 -33.48
C GLN A 751 -62.94 51.26 -34.49
N ASN A 752 -62.92 50.93 -35.78
CA ASN A 752 -63.16 51.92 -36.82
C ASN A 752 -64.63 52.30 -36.79
N THR A 753 -64.91 53.55 -36.43
CA THR A 753 -66.22 54.19 -36.62
C THR A 753 -66.47 54.47 -38.10
N TYR A 754 -67.62 54.02 -38.59
CA TYR A 754 -68.35 54.56 -39.74
C TYR A 754 -69.84 54.61 -39.37
#